data_AF-A0A936IEM8-F1
#
_entry.id   AF-A0A936IEM8-F1
#
_cell.length_a   1.000
_cell.length_b   1.000
_cell.length_c   1.000
_cell.angle_alpha   90.00
_cell.angle_beta   90.00
_cell.angle_gamma   90.00
#
_symmetry.space_group_name_H-M   'P 1'
#
loop_
_entity.id
_entity.type
_entity.pdbx_description
1 polymer ?
#
loop_
_entity_poly.entity_id
_entity_poly.type
_entity_poly.pdbx_seq_one_letter_code
_entity_poly.pdbx_strand_id
1 'polypeptide(L)'
;MTAMESVVGPRVSPQEFRAHRWRYLLPSGLLLLAAGLLTYSFFLPYWGMKLYAPQYPKGLKVVAYLNRLEGDVREIDGLNHYIGMRPLNEAAQLERHASALLVGVLALLLCAAIFIHSPWAAVVALPAVLWPAGFLIDLHLWMAHFGTNLDPAAALSSSIKPFVPPVLGEGFIGQFRTVAKPGDGLLLSAVAAAVVLVALWFHRAAYRPLLLARRRAAAAARAGAIGAALLLACRLAEADARGAGGFDPQAAVYAAQAGDTVTIPPGRYAAPLLIDRPLTVVGQPGAVLDAAGEGDIVHISAPDVTLRGLVLRGSGDSLDRENCGILVSRPRATIEDCVLEDVLVGMILRDADESVVRGNTLRGKPLSPGRRGDGLRLWNSHACRLERNVIDGVRDVVVWYSRGTHIVGNLVCNGRYGLHFMYAYDSLVEENELRDNSVGVYLMYSRGVAVRRNLMLRNRGPSGYGLGLKDMDDVVIEENVVAANRVGLYVDGAQLRVDTRGEIRRNVVAYNDIALALLPSARRNHFTDNTFLENIEQVAILGGGAVVDNAFAVDGRGNYWSDYVGYDAGGDGIGDVPYRAMSLFENLIDREPKLRLFLYSPAQQAIELASRAFPIVRPQPKIVDEAPLMRPLEIATMTVPSHADWSLSATGGALLALGALAWRRRTADRAGAAGPAGAPVPHAPGTPTPDAARQSAAVPTSGDSVMMLSLRGVRKEFGRYAAVADVDLDVTPGSSVALWGENGAGKTTLIKCVLGLHRCHGELRVAGIDARRQGKSARRLIGHVAQEFALADDASTRETVAFFARLKRVPVSQADVVLERVGLAPQSAKRVRALSGGMKQRLALAIALLGDPPLLLLDEPTSNLDARARRQFLELLAGLRAAGKTIVFTTHRPEEVALVADRVVVLERGKVVADLPPSEFLAQRTPRCTLRIPLAASDWGVAVAALRTAGFKVETNCRALLVEVSATRKAEPLRVLAEAGCAVVDFEVESEAAGVDETA
;
A
#
# COMPACT_ATOMS: atom_id res chain seq x y z
N MET A 1 43.84 11.17 8.18
CA MET A 1 43.13 10.03 8.79
C MET A 1 41.85 9.85 8.01
N THR A 2 41.69 8.72 7.34
CA THR A 2 40.39 8.38 6.74
C THR A 2 39.39 8.10 7.87
N ALA A 3 38.09 8.35 7.65
CA ALA A 3 37.04 8.11 8.65
C ALA A 3 37.05 6.65 9.18
N MET A 4 37.50 5.71 8.34
CA MET A 4 37.65 4.29 8.69
C MET A 4 38.78 4.03 9.70
N GLU A 5 39.89 4.79 9.65
CA GLU A 5 41.00 4.65 10.61
C GLU A 5 40.64 5.14 12.03
N SER A 6 39.73 6.11 12.15
CA SER A 6 39.23 6.55 13.47
C SER A 6 38.34 5.52 14.16
N VAL A 7 37.71 4.65 13.38
CA VAL A 7 36.82 3.59 13.91
C VAL A 7 37.63 2.34 14.26
N VAL A 8 38.48 1.84 13.35
CA VAL A 8 39.22 0.58 13.55
C VAL A 8 40.37 0.71 14.56
N GLY A 9 40.96 1.90 14.73
CA GLY A 9 42.05 2.12 15.68
C GLY A 9 43.45 1.75 15.14
N PRO A 10 44.51 1.86 15.96
CA PRO A 10 45.89 1.67 15.51
C PRO A 10 46.20 0.21 15.18
N ARG A 11 47.02 -0.01 14.14
CA ARG A 11 47.60 -1.33 13.85
C ARG A 11 48.83 -1.54 14.74
N VAL A 12 48.89 -2.68 15.42
CA VAL A 12 50.05 -3.08 16.23
C VAL A 12 51.15 -3.55 15.29
N SER A 13 52.39 -3.09 15.49
CA SER A 13 53.51 -3.54 14.64
C SER A 13 53.84 -5.01 14.94
N PRO A 14 54.34 -5.78 13.95
CA PRO A 14 54.73 -7.18 14.18
C PRO A 14 55.84 -7.39 15.22
N GLN A 15 56.63 -6.36 15.53
CA GLN A 15 57.65 -6.38 16.57
C GLN A 15 57.03 -6.17 17.96
N GLU A 16 56.16 -5.15 18.11
CA GLU A 16 55.42 -4.85 19.34
C GLU A 16 54.51 -6.02 19.76
N PHE A 17 53.80 -6.61 18.80
CA PHE A 17 52.95 -7.76 19.05
C PHE A 17 53.75 -8.97 19.55
N ARG A 18 54.97 -9.19 19.02
CA ARG A 18 55.83 -10.31 19.45
C ARG A 18 56.39 -10.12 20.86
N ALA A 19 56.73 -8.89 21.24
CA ALA A 19 57.26 -8.57 22.57
C ALA A 19 56.19 -8.67 23.67
N HIS A 20 54.92 -8.37 23.36
CA HIS A 20 53.83 -8.29 24.34
C HIS A 20 52.59 -9.09 23.92
N ARG A 21 52.77 -10.32 23.40
CA ARG A 21 51.67 -11.16 22.84
C ARG A 21 50.44 -11.26 23.75
N TRP A 22 50.63 -11.54 25.03
CA TRP A 22 49.54 -11.72 25.98
C TRP A 22 48.72 -10.45 26.24
N ARG A 23 49.34 -9.27 26.07
CA ARG A 23 48.66 -7.97 26.21
C ARG A 23 47.54 -7.79 25.18
N TYR A 24 47.72 -8.34 23.97
CA TYR A 24 46.80 -8.18 22.85
C TYR A 24 45.91 -9.42 22.65
N LEU A 25 46.35 -10.61 23.04
CA LEU A 25 45.56 -11.85 22.92
C LEU A 25 44.53 -12.02 24.05
N LEU A 26 44.84 -11.59 25.28
CA LEU A 26 43.97 -11.75 26.44
C LEU A 26 42.58 -11.11 26.25
N PRO A 27 42.43 -9.81 25.88
CA PRO A 27 41.11 -9.21 25.67
C PRO A 27 40.33 -9.90 24.54
N SER A 28 41.01 -10.31 23.47
CA SER A 28 40.40 -11.02 22.35
C SER A 28 39.88 -12.40 22.76
N GLY A 29 40.65 -13.14 23.57
CA GLY A 29 40.23 -14.43 24.12
C GLY A 29 39.04 -14.30 25.07
N LEU A 30 38.99 -13.26 25.89
CA LEU A 30 37.87 -12.98 26.78
C LEU A 30 36.59 -12.59 26.02
N LEU A 31 36.70 -11.78 24.95
CA LEU A 31 35.55 -11.46 24.08
C LEU A 31 35.01 -12.72 23.38
N LEU A 32 35.88 -13.61 22.91
CA LEU A 32 35.48 -14.87 22.29
C LEU A 32 34.82 -15.82 23.31
N LEU A 33 35.35 -15.90 24.52
CA LEU A 33 34.74 -16.65 25.61
C LEU A 33 33.35 -16.11 25.95
N ALA A 34 33.19 -14.78 26.05
CA ALA A 34 31.90 -14.15 26.29
C ALA A 34 30.88 -14.44 25.17
N ALA A 35 31.31 -14.42 23.90
CA ALA A 35 30.46 -14.78 22.77
C ALA A 35 29.99 -16.25 22.87
N GLY A 36 30.88 -17.16 23.26
CA GLY A 36 30.53 -18.57 23.50
C GLY A 36 29.54 -18.76 24.65
N LEU A 37 29.77 -18.11 25.79
CA LEU A 37 28.89 -18.17 26.96
C LEU A 37 27.50 -17.59 26.64
N LEU A 38 27.44 -16.45 25.95
CA LEU A 38 26.19 -15.84 25.52
C LEU A 38 25.43 -16.73 24.54
N THR A 39 26.12 -17.35 23.58
CA THR A 39 25.50 -18.30 22.65
C THR A 39 24.97 -19.54 23.36
N TYR A 40 25.73 -20.11 24.30
CA TYR A 40 25.31 -21.28 25.05
C TYR A 40 24.11 -20.99 25.96
N SER A 41 24.01 -19.77 26.49
CA SER A 41 22.89 -19.36 27.34
C SER A 41 21.53 -19.56 26.65
N PHE A 42 21.45 -19.43 25.32
CA PHE A 42 20.23 -19.60 24.54
C PHE A 42 19.54 -20.96 24.75
N PHE A 43 20.32 -22.01 25.02
CA PHE A 43 19.80 -23.37 25.21
C PHE A 43 19.31 -23.63 26.64
N LEU A 44 19.49 -22.67 27.56
CA LEU A 44 19.15 -22.78 28.96
C LEU A 44 17.89 -21.96 29.29
N PRO A 45 17.15 -22.31 30.35
CA PRO A 45 15.99 -21.53 30.78
C PRO A 45 16.43 -20.16 31.28
N TYR A 46 15.75 -19.11 30.85
CA TYR A 46 16.04 -17.72 31.26
C TYR A 46 15.23 -17.27 32.46
N TRP A 47 14.03 -17.83 32.64
CA TRP A 47 13.14 -17.46 33.74
C TRP A 47 12.21 -18.60 34.11
N GLY A 48 11.77 -18.67 35.37
CA GLY A 48 10.77 -19.62 35.80
C GLY A 48 9.87 -19.07 36.89
N MET A 49 8.60 -19.46 36.84
CA MET A 49 7.60 -19.09 37.84
C MET A 49 6.83 -20.31 38.30
N LYS A 50 6.52 -20.35 39.59
CA LYS A 50 5.63 -21.34 40.18
C LYS A 50 4.42 -20.66 40.83
N LEU A 51 3.22 -21.06 40.41
CA LEU A 51 1.95 -20.55 40.90
C LEU A 51 1.29 -21.59 41.82
N TYR A 52 0.88 -21.18 43.01
CA TYR A 52 0.22 -22.01 44.00
C TYR A 52 -1.24 -21.58 44.12
N ALA A 53 -2.15 -22.49 43.75
CA ALA A 53 -3.59 -22.31 43.87
C ALA A 53 -4.20 -23.47 44.68
N PRO A 54 -5.32 -23.26 45.40
CA PRO A 54 -5.96 -24.31 46.21
C PRO A 54 -6.32 -25.57 45.40
N GLN A 55 -6.68 -25.39 44.13
CA GLN A 55 -7.02 -26.46 43.19
C GLN A 55 -5.79 -27.25 42.68
N TYR A 56 -4.59 -26.68 42.85
CA TYR A 56 -3.32 -27.25 42.41
C TYR A 56 -2.31 -27.27 43.58
N PRO A 57 -2.47 -28.18 44.56
CA PRO A 57 -1.65 -28.21 45.78
C PRO A 57 -0.16 -28.46 45.52
N LYS A 58 0.21 -29.04 44.37
CA LYS A 58 1.61 -29.21 43.94
C LYS A 58 2.23 -27.95 43.29
N GLY A 59 1.39 -26.97 42.97
CA GLY A 59 1.70 -25.75 42.22
C GLY A 59 1.92 -26.00 40.72
N LEU A 60 1.55 -25.02 39.90
CA LEU A 60 1.76 -25.00 38.45
C LEU A 60 3.08 -24.31 38.13
N LYS A 61 3.89 -24.84 37.22
CA LYS A 61 5.22 -24.31 36.88
C LYS A 61 5.28 -23.87 35.43
N VAL A 62 5.78 -22.66 35.19
CA VAL A 62 6.15 -22.14 33.86
C VAL A 62 7.65 -21.90 33.81
N VAL A 63 8.27 -22.31 32.70
CA VAL A 63 9.68 -22.07 32.41
C VAL A 63 9.78 -21.37 31.06
N ALA A 64 10.43 -20.22 31.03
CA ALA A 64 10.67 -19.45 29.83
C ALA A 64 12.11 -19.63 29.34
N TYR A 65 12.24 -20.07 28.11
CA TYR A 65 13.43 -19.97 27.28
C TYR A 65 13.28 -18.75 26.37
N LEU A 66 14.39 -18.30 25.78
CA LEU A 66 14.34 -17.19 24.82
C LEU A 66 13.44 -17.47 23.61
N ASN A 67 13.24 -18.73 23.22
CA ASN A 67 12.46 -19.10 22.03
C ASN A 67 11.15 -19.83 22.33
N ARG A 68 10.90 -20.26 23.56
CA ARG A 68 9.72 -21.07 23.91
C ARG A 68 9.36 -21.01 25.40
N LEU A 69 8.12 -21.39 25.69
CA LEU A 69 7.61 -21.61 27.04
C LEU A 69 7.37 -23.11 27.25
N GLU A 70 7.74 -23.62 28.43
CA GLU A 70 7.53 -25.02 28.84
C GLU A 70 6.86 -25.08 30.22
N GLY A 71 6.31 -26.24 30.58
CA GLY A 71 5.61 -26.50 31.84
C GLY A 71 4.09 -26.50 31.70
N ASP A 72 3.40 -26.15 32.78
CA ASP A 72 1.93 -26.18 32.91
C ASP A 72 1.26 -24.94 32.30
N VAL A 73 1.72 -24.56 31.09
CA VAL A 73 1.30 -23.32 30.40
C VAL A 73 -0.19 -23.34 30.08
N ARG A 74 -0.72 -24.50 29.65
CA ARG A 74 -2.13 -24.64 29.25
C ARG A 74 -3.07 -24.49 30.45
N GLU A 75 -2.70 -25.06 31.59
CA GLU A 75 -3.43 -24.99 32.84
C GLU A 75 -3.45 -23.54 33.37
N ILE A 76 -2.33 -22.83 33.28
CA ILE A 76 -2.24 -21.42 33.65
C ILE A 76 -3.04 -20.54 32.69
N ASP A 77 -3.00 -20.79 31.37
CA ASP A 77 -3.83 -20.08 30.39
C ASP A 77 -5.33 -20.32 30.63
N GLY A 78 -5.70 -21.51 31.08
CA GLY A 78 -7.07 -21.82 31.51
C GLY A 78 -7.52 -21.01 32.72
N LEU A 79 -6.63 -20.75 33.69
CA LEU A 79 -6.91 -19.86 34.82
C LEU A 79 -6.96 -18.39 34.39
N ASN A 80 -6.06 -17.98 33.47
CA ASN A 80 -5.99 -16.63 32.92
C ASN A 80 -7.28 -16.23 32.20
N HIS A 81 -7.92 -17.18 31.50
CA HIS A 81 -9.21 -16.98 30.83
C HIS A 81 -10.30 -16.45 31.77
N TYR A 82 -10.38 -16.94 33.01
CA TYR A 82 -11.41 -16.51 33.95
C TYR A 82 -11.21 -15.08 34.47
N ILE A 83 -9.96 -14.64 34.58
CA ILE A 83 -9.60 -13.31 35.08
C ILE A 83 -9.44 -12.27 33.96
N GLY A 84 -9.60 -12.69 32.69
CA GLY A 84 -9.46 -11.84 31.52
C GLY A 84 -8.03 -11.55 31.09
N MET A 85 -7.05 -12.33 31.58
CA MET A 85 -5.65 -12.19 31.20
C MET A 85 -5.39 -12.98 29.91
N ARG A 86 -4.60 -12.40 28.99
CA ARG A 86 -4.28 -13.05 27.71
C ARG A 86 -3.43 -14.32 27.89
N PRO A 87 -3.50 -15.28 26.96
CA PRO A 87 -2.67 -16.48 26.98
C PRO A 87 -1.17 -16.13 26.97
N LEU A 88 -0.36 -16.79 27.80
CA LEU A 88 1.08 -16.51 27.95
C LEU A 88 1.85 -16.73 26.64
N ASN A 89 1.38 -17.62 25.76
CA ASN A 89 1.96 -17.83 24.43
C ASN A 89 1.77 -16.65 23.47
N GLU A 90 0.94 -15.66 23.79
CA GLU A 90 0.79 -14.43 23.00
C GLU A 90 1.83 -13.37 23.35
N ALA A 91 2.46 -13.45 24.52
CA ALA A 91 3.50 -12.49 24.91
C ALA A 91 4.74 -12.67 24.03
N ALA A 92 5.43 -11.58 23.66
CA ALA A 92 6.77 -11.60 23.06
C ALA A 92 6.94 -12.51 21.82
N GLN A 93 5.92 -12.66 20.96
CA GLN A 93 5.99 -13.60 19.84
C GLN A 93 7.11 -13.27 18.85
N LEU A 94 7.29 -12.00 18.49
CA LEU A 94 8.30 -11.57 17.53
C LEU A 94 9.71 -11.77 18.11
N GLU A 95 9.90 -11.38 19.36
CA GLU A 95 11.14 -11.50 20.12
C GLU A 95 11.54 -12.97 20.25
N ARG A 96 10.60 -13.88 20.53
CA ARG A 96 10.89 -15.32 20.61
C ARG A 96 11.29 -15.91 19.25
N HIS A 97 10.62 -15.52 18.16
CA HIS A 97 11.00 -15.98 16.81
C HIS A 97 12.36 -15.43 16.37
N ALA A 98 12.69 -14.19 16.75
CA ALA A 98 13.95 -13.53 16.41
C ALA A 98 15.09 -13.84 17.39
N SER A 99 14.82 -14.46 18.54
CA SER A 99 15.77 -14.62 19.65
C SER A 99 17.09 -15.31 19.27
N ALA A 100 17.02 -16.36 18.45
CA ALA A 100 18.21 -17.08 17.97
C ALA A 100 19.11 -16.17 17.10
N LEU A 101 18.49 -15.37 16.23
CA LEU A 101 19.18 -14.41 15.38
C LEU A 101 19.76 -13.27 16.23
N LEU A 102 19.02 -12.78 17.21
CA LEU A 102 19.45 -11.70 18.10
C LEU A 102 20.68 -12.10 18.93
N VAL A 103 20.66 -13.29 19.56
CA VAL A 103 21.82 -13.84 20.27
C VAL A 103 23.00 -14.06 19.32
N GLY A 104 22.74 -14.54 18.10
CA GLY A 104 23.75 -14.69 17.05
C GLY A 104 24.40 -13.35 16.67
N VAL A 105 23.62 -12.30 16.51
CA VAL A 105 24.12 -10.93 16.24
C VAL A 105 24.97 -10.43 17.40
N LEU A 106 24.52 -10.59 18.65
CA LEU A 106 25.32 -10.17 19.81
C LEU A 106 26.66 -10.91 19.89
N ALA A 107 26.68 -12.21 19.61
CA ALA A 107 27.92 -12.98 19.53
C ALA A 107 28.84 -12.49 18.40
N LEU A 108 28.28 -12.18 17.22
CA LEU A 108 29.02 -11.62 16.09
C LEU A 108 29.57 -10.22 16.39
N LEU A 109 28.84 -9.38 17.11
CA LEU A 109 29.32 -8.06 17.55
C LEU A 109 30.50 -8.20 18.51
N LEU A 110 30.46 -9.15 19.45
CA LEU A 110 31.59 -9.45 20.32
C LEU A 110 32.81 -9.95 19.53
N CYS A 111 32.61 -10.78 18.50
CA CYS A 111 33.67 -11.18 17.57
C CYS A 111 34.19 -9.99 16.75
N ALA A 112 33.34 -9.08 16.31
CA ALA A 112 33.73 -7.89 15.56
C ALA A 112 34.55 -6.92 16.43
N ALA A 113 34.20 -6.78 17.72
CA ALA A 113 34.92 -5.94 18.67
C ALA A 113 36.38 -6.37 18.86
N ILE A 114 36.74 -7.63 18.58
CA ILE A 114 38.13 -8.11 18.56
C ILE A 114 38.99 -7.33 17.55
N PHE A 115 38.41 -6.93 16.41
CA PHE A 115 39.11 -6.25 15.32
C PHE A 115 39.10 -4.72 15.45
N ILE A 116 38.43 -4.18 16.48
CA ILE A 116 38.30 -2.75 16.71
C ILE A 116 39.25 -2.37 17.86
N HIS A 117 40.32 -1.66 17.55
CA HIS A 117 41.36 -1.25 18.51
C HIS A 117 41.14 0.17 19.06
N SER A 118 39.89 0.63 19.08
CA SER A 118 39.50 1.98 19.49
C SER A 118 38.39 1.93 20.55
N PRO A 119 38.00 3.06 21.15
CA PRO A 119 36.86 3.11 22.07
C PRO A 119 35.53 2.60 21.48
N TRP A 120 35.42 2.53 20.13
CA TRP A 120 34.25 1.98 19.45
C TRP A 120 34.03 0.50 19.75
N ALA A 121 35.05 -0.25 20.19
CA ALA A 121 34.88 -1.64 20.65
C ALA A 121 33.91 -1.75 21.82
N ALA A 122 33.90 -0.75 22.73
CA ALA A 122 32.96 -0.69 23.84
C ALA A 122 31.53 -0.42 23.38
N VAL A 123 31.36 0.42 22.35
CA VAL A 123 30.04 0.71 21.76
C VAL A 123 29.46 -0.53 21.08
N VAL A 124 30.29 -1.25 20.32
CA VAL A 124 29.90 -2.48 19.63
C VAL A 124 29.57 -3.61 20.62
N ALA A 125 30.27 -3.67 21.76
CA ALA A 125 30.03 -4.69 22.79
C ALA A 125 28.91 -4.32 23.80
N LEU A 126 28.47 -3.06 23.84
CA LEU A 126 27.48 -2.57 24.81
C LEU A 126 26.14 -3.34 24.78
N PRO A 127 25.56 -3.68 23.62
CA PRO A 127 24.32 -4.46 23.57
C PRO A 127 24.42 -5.80 24.30
N ALA A 128 25.57 -6.48 24.21
CA ALA A 128 25.79 -7.77 24.88
C ALA A 128 25.92 -7.61 26.41
N VAL A 129 26.43 -6.47 26.89
CA VAL A 129 26.50 -6.14 28.32
C VAL A 129 25.10 -5.86 28.88
N LEU A 130 24.24 -5.19 28.10
CA LEU A 130 22.88 -4.82 28.53
C LEU A 130 21.87 -5.95 28.41
N TRP A 131 22.18 -7.03 27.71
CA TRP A 131 21.29 -8.16 27.43
C TRP A 131 20.54 -8.71 28.67
N PRO A 132 21.21 -9.03 29.80
CA PRO A 132 20.52 -9.62 30.96
C PRO A 132 19.49 -8.67 31.58
N ALA A 133 19.81 -7.37 31.62
CA ALA A 133 18.90 -6.35 32.13
C ALA A 133 17.75 -6.09 31.14
N GLY A 134 18.06 -6.05 29.84
CA GLY A 134 17.07 -5.89 28.77
C GLY A 134 16.00 -6.98 28.81
N PHE A 135 16.41 -8.24 28.98
CA PHE A 135 15.47 -9.36 29.12
C PHE A 135 14.52 -9.19 30.32
N LEU A 136 15.04 -8.78 31.49
CA LEU A 136 14.22 -8.58 32.68
C LEU A 136 13.24 -7.40 32.54
N ILE A 137 13.67 -6.33 31.88
CA ILE A 137 12.83 -5.16 31.59
C ILE A 137 11.72 -5.56 30.62
N ASP A 138 12.04 -6.25 29.53
CA ASP A 138 11.07 -6.70 28.55
C ASP A 138 10.02 -7.64 29.18
N LEU A 139 10.48 -8.63 29.95
CA LEU A 139 9.60 -9.54 30.68
C LEU A 139 8.68 -8.79 31.66
N HIS A 140 9.18 -7.75 32.33
CA HIS A 140 8.36 -6.90 33.20
C HIS A 140 7.27 -6.14 32.44
N LEU A 141 7.62 -5.56 31.28
CA LEU A 141 6.67 -4.83 30.45
C LEU A 141 5.55 -5.75 29.93
N TRP A 142 5.88 -6.97 29.51
CA TRP A 142 4.88 -7.95 29.09
C TRP A 142 3.97 -8.38 30.23
N MET A 143 4.53 -8.68 31.41
CA MET A 143 3.74 -9.02 32.60
C MET A 143 2.84 -7.86 33.03
N ALA A 144 3.33 -6.62 32.98
CA ALA A 144 2.54 -5.43 33.28
C ALA A 144 1.43 -5.23 32.26
N HIS A 145 1.72 -5.35 30.96
CA HIS A 145 0.71 -5.22 29.91
C HIS A 145 -0.41 -6.25 30.06
N PHE A 146 -0.07 -7.52 30.34
CA PHE A 146 -1.06 -8.59 30.44
C PHE A 146 -1.89 -8.51 31.72
N GLY A 147 -1.27 -8.13 32.84
CA GLY A 147 -1.95 -8.03 34.12
C GLY A 147 -2.76 -6.74 34.32
N THR A 148 -2.50 -5.69 33.53
CA THR A 148 -3.24 -4.41 33.61
C THR A 148 -4.34 -4.25 32.57
N ASN A 149 -4.30 -5.01 31.46
CA ASN A 149 -5.30 -4.99 30.40
C ASN A 149 -6.16 -6.25 30.42
N LEU A 150 -6.87 -6.45 31.54
CA LEU A 150 -7.79 -7.57 31.70
C LEU A 150 -9.06 -7.34 30.87
N ASP A 151 -9.56 -8.39 30.21
CA ASP A 151 -10.83 -8.35 29.47
C ASP A 151 -12.01 -8.10 30.44
N PRO A 152 -12.73 -6.97 30.32
CA PRO A 152 -13.84 -6.63 31.20
C PRO A 152 -15.03 -7.59 31.05
N ALA A 153 -15.11 -8.38 29.98
CA ALA A 153 -16.16 -9.39 29.77
C ALA A 153 -15.88 -10.73 30.48
N ALA A 154 -14.66 -10.95 31.00
CA ALA A 154 -14.30 -12.21 31.65
C ALA A 154 -14.97 -12.37 33.02
N ALA A 155 -15.32 -13.61 33.38
CA ALA A 155 -16.20 -13.93 34.51
C ALA A 155 -15.75 -13.39 35.87
N LEU A 156 -14.45 -13.21 36.10
CA LEU A 156 -13.88 -12.71 37.36
C LEU A 156 -13.12 -11.39 37.22
N SER A 157 -13.16 -10.74 36.05
CA SER A 157 -12.41 -9.50 35.80
C SER A 157 -12.85 -8.35 36.71
N SER A 158 -14.14 -8.25 37.05
CA SER A 158 -14.69 -7.24 37.96
C SER A 158 -14.27 -7.44 39.43
N SER A 159 -13.80 -8.64 39.79
CA SER A 159 -13.45 -9.02 41.16
C SER A 159 -11.95 -8.95 41.46
N ILE A 160 -11.13 -8.66 40.44
CA ILE A 160 -9.66 -8.64 40.53
C ILE A 160 -9.16 -7.30 40.02
N LYS A 161 -8.43 -6.57 40.87
CA LYS A 161 -7.80 -5.31 40.46
C LYS A 161 -6.64 -5.60 39.50
N PRO A 162 -6.39 -4.73 38.49
CA PRO A 162 -5.18 -4.75 37.68
C PRO A 162 -3.93 -4.95 38.54
N PHE A 163 -3.05 -5.84 38.11
CA PHE A 163 -1.84 -6.20 38.85
C PHE A 163 -0.67 -6.45 37.89
N VAL A 164 0.54 -6.57 38.43
CA VAL A 164 1.74 -6.95 37.66
C VAL A 164 2.33 -8.20 38.29
N PRO A 165 2.33 -9.35 37.57
CA PRO A 165 3.01 -10.55 38.03
C PRO A 165 4.47 -10.27 38.42
N PRO A 166 4.99 -10.86 39.51
CA PRO A 166 6.37 -10.66 39.91
C PRO A 166 7.33 -11.28 38.89
N VAL A 167 8.30 -10.51 38.44
CA VAL A 167 9.39 -11.00 37.57
C VAL A 167 10.47 -11.69 38.40
N LEU A 168 10.71 -11.24 39.64
CA LEU A 168 11.65 -11.85 40.57
C LEU A 168 11.07 -11.85 41.98
N GLY A 169 11.30 -12.93 42.72
CA GLY A 169 10.84 -13.06 44.10
C GLY A 169 9.40 -13.56 44.21
N GLU A 170 8.72 -13.17 45.27
CA GLU A 170 7.39 -13.66 45.60
C GLU A 170 6.34 -12.55 45.41
N GLY A 171 5.16 -12.93 44.93
CA GLY A 171 4.02 -12.01 44.75
C GLY A 171 2.69 -12.75 44.66
N PHE A 172 1.61 -12.00 44.46
CA PHE A 172 0.25 -12.56 44.44
C PHE A 172 -0.52 -12.15 43.19
N ILE A 173 -1.31 -13.09 42.67
CA ILE A 173 -2.28 -12.89 41.59
C ILE A 173 -3.65 -13.21 42.17
N GLY A 174 -4.43 -12.18 42.51
CA GLY A 174 -5.63 -12.35 43.32
C GLY A 174 -5.29 -12.99 44.67
N GLN A 175 -5.76 -14.21 44.90
CA GLN A 175 -5.44 -15.01 46.11
C GLN A 175 -4.32 -16.05 45.90
N PHE A 176 -3.78 -16.16 44.68
CA PHE A 176 -2.78 -17.17 44.35
C PHE A 176 -1.37 -16.64 44.57
N ARG A 177 -0.56 -17.42 45.28
CA ARG A 177 0.85 -17.10 45.55
C ARG A 177 1.70 -17.49 44.34
N THR A 178 2.58 -16.60 43.92
CA THR A 178 3.50 -16.81 42.81
C THR A 178 4.95 -16.60 43.26
N VAL A 179 5.86 -17.45 42.78
CA VAL A 179 7.29 -17.36 43.08
C VAL A 179 8.05 -17.41 41.76
N ALA A 180 8.72 -16.31 41.41
CA ALA A 180 9.50 -16.15 40.19
C ALA A 180 11.01 -16.12 40.49
N LYS A 181 11.80 -16.79 39.65
CA LYS A 181 13.24 -16.93 39.83
C LYS A 181 13.98 -16.80 38.48
N PRO A 182 15.22 -16.26 38.49
CA PRO A 182 16.05 -16.25 37.30
C PRO A 182 16.43 -17.69 36.92
N GLY A 183 16.48 -17.98 35.62
CA GLY A 183 16.95 -19.25 35.11
C GLY A 183 18.46 -19.25 34.83
N ASP A 184 19.02 -20.44 34.62
CA ASP A 184 20.45 -20.65 34.41
C ASP A 184 20.98 -19.91 33.17
N GLY A 185 20.17 -19.76 32.12
CA GLY A 185 20.51 -18.99 30.92
C GLY A 185 20.68 -17.51 31.20
N LEU A 186 19.81 -16.92 32.02
CA LEU A 186 19.93 -15.51 32.41
C LEU A 186 21.18 -15.29 33.25
N LEU A 187 21.46 -16.19 34.21
CA LEU A 187 22.67 -16.14 35.02
C LEU A 187 23.94 -16.26 34.16
N LEU A 188 23.95 -17.20 33.20
CA LEU A 188 25.08 -17.38 32.30
C LEU A 188 25.30 -16.16 31.39
N SER A 189 24.23 -15.51 30.95
CA SER A 189 24.32 -14.27 30.17
C SER A 189 24.87 -13.10 31.00
N ALA A 190 24.57 -13.05 32.30
CA ALA A 190 25.15 -12.06 33.22
C ALA A 190 26.65 -12.32 33.44
N VAL A 191 27.06 -13.59 33.52
CA VAL A 191 28.49 -13.96 33.54
C VAL A 191 29.17 -13.53 32.24
N ALA A 192 28.55 -13.75 31.08
CA ALA A 192 29.09 -13.29 29.80
C ALA A 192 29.27 -11.76 29.78
N ALA A 193 28.28 -10.99 30.25
CA ALA A 193 28.37 -9.53 30.37
C ALA A 193 29.53 -9.08 31.28
N ALA A 194 29.75 -9.75 32.41
CA ALA A 194 30.89 -9.47 33.29
C ALA A 194 32.24 -9.76 32.59
N VAL A 195 32.34 -10.86 31.84
CA VAL A 195 33.53 -11.19 31.05
C VAL A 195 33.80 -10.12 29.98
N VAL A 196 32.77 -9.58 29.32
CA VAL A 196 32.92 -8.48 28.36
C VAL A 196 33.51 -7.23 29.02
N LEU A 197 33.02 -6.85 30.22
CA LEU A 197 33.55 -5.69 30.94
C LEU A 197 35.04 -5.85 31.30
N VAL A 198 35.43 -7.04 31.76
CA VAL A 198 36.84 -7.37 32.02
C VAL A 198 37.65 -7.33 30.72
N ALA A 199 37.12 -7.86 29.62
CA ALA A 199 37.78 -7.82 28.32
C ALA A 199 38.01 -6.39 27.82
N LEU A 200 37.01 -5.51 27.96
CA LEU A 200 37.11 -4.10 27.58
C LEU A 200 38.11 -3.32 28.45
N TRP A 201 38.25 -3.70 29.72
CA TRP A 201 39.27 -3.13 30.61
C TRP A 201 40.69 -3.44 30.12
N PHE A 202 40.97 -4.72 29.83
CA PHE A 202 42.26 -5.14 29.26
C PHE A 202 42.50 -4.57 27.86
N HIS A 203 41.45 -4.50 27.03
CA HIS A 203 41.49 -3.91 25.70
C HIS A 203 41.91 -2.44 25.75
N ARG A 204 41.29 -1.65 26.65
CA ARG A 204 41.65 -0.24 26.88
C ARG A 204 43.10 -0.12 27.37
N ALA A 205 43.55 -1.00 28.25
CA ALA A 205 44.95 -1.01 28.72
C ALA A 205 45.95 -1.36 27.61
N ALA A 206 45.56 -2.17 26.63
CA ALA A 206 46.38 -2.54 25.48
C ALA A 206 46.52 -1.40 24.46
N TYR A 207 45.41 -0.78 24.03
CA TYR A 207 45.42 0.12 22.87
C TYR A 207 45.51 1.62 23.21
N ARG A 208 45.21 2.03 24.45
CA ARG A 208 45.27 3.46 24.86
C ARG A 208 46.65 4.10 24.65
N PRO A 209 47.79 3.47 24.97
CA PRO A 209 49.10 4.08 24.75
C PRO A 209 49.41 4.32 23.27
N LEU A 210 49.02 3.40 22.39
CA LEU A 210 49.21 3.51 20.94
C LEU A 210 48.37 4.65 20.34
N LEU A 211 47.12 4.80 20.80
CA LEU A 211 46.25 5.90 20.41
C LEU A 211 46.80 7.27 20.84
N LEU A 212 47.34 7.36 22.07
CA LEU A 212 47.93 8.59 22.59
C LEU A 212 49.24 8.96 21.88
N ALA A 213 50.10 7.98 21.59
CA ALA A 213 51.33 8.19 20.82
C ALA A 213 51.03 8.71 19.40
N ARG A 214 50.01 8.15 18.74
CA ARG A 214 49.57 8.57 17.40
C ARG A 214 48.92 9.96 17.40
N ARG A 215 48.16 10.31 18.45
CA ARG A 215 47.61 11.67 18.64
C ARG A 215 48.71 12.70 18.88
N ARG A 216 49.76 12.36 19.63
CA ARG A 216 50.95 13.21 19.82
C ARG A 216 51.73 13.42 18.52
N ALA A 217 51.90 12.37 17.71
CA ALA A 217 52.51 12.46 16.39
C ALA A 217 51.68 13.31 15.40
N ALA A 218 50.35 13.18 15.42
CA ALA A 218 49.44 13.99 14.60
C ALA A 218 49.36 15.47 15.06
N ALA A 219 49.47 15.72 16.37
CA ALA A 219 49.57 17.07 16.92
C ALA A 219 50.92 17.74 16.56
N ALA A 220 52.02 16.98 16.58
CA ALA A 220 53.33 17.44 16.11
C ALA A 220 53.33 17.72 14.59
N ALA A 221 52.60 16.93 13.79
CA ALA A 221 52.42 17.18 12.35
C ALA A 221 51.49 18.39 12.04
N ARG A 222 50.52 18.70 12.91
CA ARG A 222 49.65 19.88 12.78
C ARG A 222 50.28 21.17 13.30
N ALA A 223 51.25 21.09 14.22
CA ALA A 223 52.05 22.24 14.66
C ALA A 223 52.96 22.81 13.55
N GLY A 224 53.18 22.07 12.44
CA GLY A 224 53.87 22.56 11.24
C GLY A 224 52.96 23.15 10.15
N ALA A 225 51.64 23.08 10.28
CA ALA A 225 50.70 23.42 9.20
C ALA A 225 49.73 24.58 9.52
N ILE A 226 49.84 25.20 10.70
CA ILE A 226 49.02 26.36 11.11
C ILE A 226 49.77 27.70 10.93
N GLY A 227 51.00 27.67 10.42
CA GLY A 227 51.78 28.88 10.11
C GLY A 227 51.57 29.48 8.71
N ALA A 228 50.87 28.79 7.79
CA ALA A 228 50.79 29.19 6.37
C ALA A 228 49.37 29.48 5.85
N ALA A 229 48.32 29.16 6.62
CA ALA A 229 46.93 29.41 6.20
C ALA A 229 46.36 30.75 6.73
N LEU A 230 47.09 31.43 7.63
CA LEU A 230 46.67 32.70 8.23
C LEU A 230 47.18 33.95 7.48
N LEU A 231 47.90 33.79 6.37
CA LEU A 231 48.44 34.91 5.56
C LEU A 231 47.95 34.94 4.10
N LEU A 232 47.10 34.00 3.67
CA LEU A 232 46.48 33.99 2.34
C LEU A 232 44.97 34.29 2.37
N ALA A 233 44.32 34.24 3.54
CA ALA A 233 42.92 34.62 3.72
C ALA A 233 42.70 36.15 3.74
N CYS A 234 43.77 36.95 3.88
CA CYS A 234 43.67 38.43 3.89
C CYS A 234 43.88 39.09 2.51
N ARG A 235 43.92 38.35 1.39
CA ARG A 235 44.13 38.94 0.05
C ARG A 235 43.24 38.39 -1.08
N LEU A 236 42.14 37.73 -0.72
CA LEU A 236 41.07 37.36 -1.66
C LEU A 236 39.70 37.93 -1.25
N ALA A 237 39.67 38.85 -0.28
CA ALA A 237 38.50 39.63 0.11
C ALA A 237 38.44 41.02 -0.57
N GLU A 238 39.30 41.29 -1.56
CA GLU A 238 39.34 42.56 -2.30
C GLU A 238 39.39 42.33 -3.81
N ALA A 239 38.41 41.63 -4.37
CA ALA A 239 38.14 41.67 -5.82
C ALA A 239 36.80 41.01 -6.15
N ASP A 240 35.70 41.51 -5.59
CA ASP A 240 34.39 41.50 -6.29
C ASP A 240 33.42 42.58 -5.78
N ALA A 241 33.97 43.67 -5.24
CA ALA A 241 33.24 44.86 -4.83
C ALA A 241 33.59 46.04 -5.75
N ARG A 242 33.41 45.89 -7.07
CA ARG A 242 33.45 47.02 -8.01
C ARG A 242 32.42 46.85 -9.13
N GLY A 243 31.24 47.38 -8.84
CA GLY A 243 30.12 47.67 -9.74
C GLY A 243 28.85 47.68 -8.89
N ALA A 244 28.18 48.77 -8.57
CA ALA A 244 28.04 50.09 -9.17
C ALA A 244 28.10 51.21 -8.10
N GLY A 245 27.87 52.48 -8.47
CA GLY A 245 28.16 53.71 -7.72
C GLY A 245 27.83 53.75 -6.21
N GLY A 246 28.53 54.65 -5.49
CA GLY A 246 28.66 54.75 -4.03
C GLY A 246 27.40 54.96 -3.18
N PHE A 247 26.37 54.15 -3.41
CA PHE A 247 25.17 54.05 -2.60
C PHE A 247 25.34 52.92 -1.58
N ASP A 248 25.23 53.26 -0.30
CA ASP A 248 25.18 52.30 0.81
C ASP A 248 23.74 52.25 1.36
N PRO A 249 23.02 51.12 1.18
CA PRO A 249 21.66 50.96 1.67
C PRO A 249 21.51 51.19 3.17
N GLN A 250 22.48 50.76 3.99
CA GLN A 250 22.39 50.91 5.44
C GLN A 250 22.56 52.37 5.85
N ALA A 251 23.51 53.08 5.24
CA ALA A 251 23.68 54.51 5.46
C ALA A 251 22.43 55.31 5.02
N ALA A 252 21.80 54.93 3.91
CA ALA A 252 20.56 55.55 3.44
C ALA A 252 19.39 55.34 4.42
N VAL A 253 19.25 54.13 4.99
CA VAL A 253 18.25 53.85 6.03
C VAL A 253 18.50 54.65 7.31
N TYR A 254 19.76 54.84 7.73
CA TYR A 254 20.10 55.64 8.90
C TYR A 254 19.89 57.15 8.70
N ALA A 255 20.05 57.65 7.47
CA ALA A 255 19.83 59.06 7.15
C ALA A 255 18.34 59.42 7.00
N ALA A 256 17.47 58.43 6.76
CA ALA A 256 16.04 58.62 6.55
C ALA A 256 15.29 58.93 7.85
N GLN A 257 14.27 59.79 7.76
CA GLN A 257 13.34 60.09 8.84
C GLN A 257 12.17 59.12 8.84
N ALA A 258 11.45 58.99 9.97
CA ALA A 258 10.29 58.12 10.05
C ALA A 258 9.21 58.54 9.02
N GLY A 259 8.74 57.59 8.23
CA GLY A 259 7.80 57.80 7.12
C GLY A 259 8.47 57.97 5.75
N ASP A 260 9.80 58.14 5.69
CA ASP A 260 10.51 58.32 4.43
C ASP A 260 10.52 57.06 3.56
N THR A 261 10.71 57.27 2.26
CA THR A 261 10.95 56.20 1.28
C THR A 261 12.42 56.14 0.88
N VAL A 262 13.08 55.02 1.16
CA VAL A 262 14.46 54.72 0.74
C VAL A 262 14.41 53.86 -0.52
N THR A 263 14.89 54.40 -1.63
CA THR A 263 14.97 53.65 -2.90
C THR A 263 16.38 53.11 -3.10
N ILE A 264 16.53 51.79 -3.22
CA ILE A 264 17.80 51.11 -3.46
C ILE A 264 17.98 50.93 -4.97
N PRO A 265 19.01 51.53 -5.60
CA PRO A 265 19.24 51.40 -7.04
C PRO A 265 19.71 49.98 -7.43
N PRO A 266 19.75 49.63 -8.73
CA PRO A 266 20.24 48.35 -9.18
C PRO A 266 21.71 48.16 -8.79
N GLY A 267 22.04 47.01 -8.21
CA GLY A 267 23.36 46.75 -7.66
C GLY A 267 23.32 45.59 -6.66
N ARG A 268 24.50 45.05 -6.34
CA ARG A 268 24.67 44.03 -5.29
C ARG A 268 25.27 44.69 -4.05
N TYR A 269 24.58 44.56 -2.93
CA TYR A 269 24.93 45.16 -1.65
C TYR A 269 25.10 44.10 -0.58
N ALA A 270 25.99 44.37 0.38
CA ALA A 270 26.20 43.49 1.52
C ALA A 270 25.00 43.55 2.49
N ALA A 271 24.61 42.39 3.00
CA ALA A 271 23.66 42.25 4.09
C ALA A 271 24.41 42.12 5.46
N PRO A 272 23.74 42.27 6.62
CA PRO A 272 22.31 42.51 6.82
C PRO A 272 21.89 43.97 6.62
N LEU A 273 20.64 44.20 6.19
CA LEU A 273 19.98 45.50 6.24
C LEU A 273 19.09 45.61 7.49
N LEU A 274 19.37 46.57 8.36
CA LEU A 274 18.65 46.81 9.62
C LEU A 274 17.71 48.01 9.48
N ILE A 275 16.42 47.77 9.66
CA ILE A 275 15.35 48.78 9.59
C ILE A 275 14.70 48.91 10.97
N ASP A 276 15.11 49.96 11.68
CA ASP A 276 14.79 50.24 13.09
C ASP A 276 13.88 51.46 13.29
N ARG A 277 13.35 52.03 12.19
CA ARG A 277 12.35 53.11 12.20
C ARG A 277 11.29 52.87 11.10
N PRO A 278 10.07 53.42 11.24
CA PRO A 278 9.02 53.27 10.23
C PRO A 278 9.46 53.84 8.87
N LEU A 279 9.63 53.00 7.85
CA LEU A 279 10.17 53.37 6.54
C LEU A 279 9.54 52.56 5.42
N THR A 280 9.53 53.12 4.21
CA THR A 280 9.28 52.37 2.99
C THR A 280 10.60 52.14 2.25
N VAL A 281 11.04 50.90 2.10
CA VAL A 281 12.26 50.53 1.39
C VAL A 281 11.89 49.85 0.07
N VAL A 282 12.31 50.43 -1.05
CA VAL A 282 11.97 49.96 -2.40
C VAL A 282 13.24 49.62 -3.18
N GLY A 283 13.37 48.36 -3.61
CA GLY A 283 14.40 47.94 -4.56
C GLY A 283 14.01 48.28 -6.00
N GLN A 284 14.89 48.97 -6.72
CA GLN A 284 14.77 49.07 -8.17
C GLN A 284 15.13 47.71 -8.81
N PRO A 285 14.59 47.36 -9.99
CA PRO A 285 14.89 46.09 -10.66
C PRO A 285 16.40 45.83 -10.77
N GLY A 286 16.87 44.73 -10.17
CA GLY A 286 18.29 44.39 -10.10
C GLY A 286 18.99 44.81 -8.79
N ALA A 287 18.28 45.36 -7.81
CA ALA A 287 18.77 45.57 -6.45
C ALA A 287 18.81 44.24 -5.67
N VAL A 288 20.01 43.83 -5.25
CA VAL A 288 20.28 42.56 -4.56
C VAL A 288 20.95 42.81 -3.22
N LEU A 289 20.39 42.28 -2.13
CA LEU A 289 21.03 42.15 -0.83
C LEU A 289 21.57 40.73 -0.68
N ASP A 290 22.87 40.59 -0.40
CA ASP A 290 23.56 39.31 -0.35
C ASP A 290 24.32 39.15 0.97
N ALA A 291 24.02 38.06 1.70
CA ALA A 291 24.67 37.73 2.97
C ALA A 291 25.86 36.77 2.80
N ALA A 292 26.23 36.42 1.56
CA ALA A 292 27.42 35.64 1.21
C ALA A 292 27.56 34.28 1.92
N GLY A 293 26.44 33.69 2.33
CA GLY A 293 26.37 32.41 3.03
C GLY A 293 26.51 32.52 4.55
N GLU A 294 26.44 33.72 5.13
CA GLU A 294 26.58 33.94 6.58
C GLU A 294 25.44 34.82 7.12
N GLY A 295 24.86 34.47 8.28
CA GLY A 295 23.91 35.33 8.96
C GLY A 295 22.56 35.53 8.25
N ASP A 296 21.88 36.62 8.61
CA ASP A 296 20.55 36.99 8.15
C ASP A 296 20.63 38.11 7.09
N ILE A 297 19.58 38.32 6.30
CA ILE A 297 19.62 39.31 5.19
C ILE A 297 18.94 40.64 5.56
N VAL A 298 17.73 40.63 6.11
CA VAL A 298 16.98 41.85 6.48
C VAL A 298 16.34 41.72 7.85
N HIS A 299 16.52 42.72 8.72
CA HIS A 299 15.87 42.81 10.02
C HIS A 299 14.96 44.02 10.09
N ILE A 300 13.68 43.79 10.39
CA ILE A 300 12.66 44.80 10.62
C ILE A 300 12.34 44.81 12.12
N SER A 301 12.77 45.87 12.81
CA SER A 301 12.62 46.08 14.25
C SER A 301 11.82 47.31 14.63
N ALA A 302 11.16 47.94 13.64
CA ALA A 302 10.18 49.01 13.81
C ALA A 302 8.82 48.65 13.20
N PRO A 303 7.72 49.23 13.72
CA PRO A 303 6.41 49.05 13.13
C PRO A 303 6.25 49.86 11.83
N ASP A 304 5.20 49.57 11.07
CA ASP A 304 4.80 50.37 9.90
C ASP A 304 5.89 50.45 8.80
N VAL A 305 6.67 49.38 8.66
CA VAL A 305 7.74 49.25 7.65
C VAL A 305 7.20 48.57 6.40
N THR A 306 7.46 49.16 5.23
CA THR A 306 7.22 48.51 3.94
C THR A 306 8.54 48.13 3.28
N LEU A 307 8.67 46.90 2.80
CA LEU A 307 9.83 46.39 2.05
C LEU A 307 9.32 45.84 0.72
N ARG A 308 9.78 46.39 -0.41
CA ARG A 308 9.31 45.97 -1.74
C ARG A 308 10.42 45.79 -2.77
N GLY A 309 10.29 44.76 -3.63
CA GLY A 309 11.02 44.69 -4.90
C GLY A 309 12.51 44.36 -4.82
N LEU A 310 12.97 43.80 -3.69
CA LEU A 310 14.36 43.41 -3.49
C LEU A 310 14.60 41.94 -3.78
N VAL A 311 15.78 41.62 -4.30
CA VAL A 311 16.31 40.26 -4.33
C VAL A 311 17.16 40.05 -3.07
N LEU A 312 16.82 39.06 -2.25
CA LEU A 312 17.49 38.72 -1.01
C LEU A 312 18.11 37.32 -1.17
N ARG A 313 19.43 37.19 -1.06
CA ARG A 313 20.09 35.90 -1.27
C ARG A 313 21.22 35.55 -0.31
N GLY A 314 21.49 34.24 -0.24
CA GLY A 314 22.71 33.73 0.38
C GLY A 314 22.73 33.85 1.91
N SER A 315 21.63 33.51 2.60
CA SER A 315 21.65 33.48 4.07
C SER A 315 22.63 32.42 4.60
N GLY A 316 22.95 32.46 5.89
CA GLY A 316 23.63 31.40 6.62
C GLY A 316 22.90 30.05 6.59
N ASP A 317 23.59 28.98 7.00
CA ASP A 317 23.08 27.59 7.02
C ASP A 317 22.86 27.04 8.45
N SER A 318 22.96 27.89 9.47
CA SER A 318 22.76 27.49 10.87
C SER A 318 21.29 27.49 11.27
N LEU A 319 20.72 26.30 11.48
CA LEU A 319 19.37 26.13 12.03
C LEU A 319 19.28 26.61 13.49
N ASP A 320 20.35 26.43 14.28
CA ASP A 320 20.39 26.85 15.69
C ASP A 320 20.33 28.38 15.83
N ARG A 321 20.91 29.11 14.89
CA ARG A 321 20.84 30.58 14.81
C ARG A 321 19.64 31.08 14.03
N GLU A 322 18.83 30.17 13.49
CA GLU A 322 17.65 30.45 12.67
C GLU A 322 17.95 31.36 11.47
N ASN A 323 19.07 31.14 10.76
CA ASN A 323 19.47 32.08 9.72
C ASN A 323 18.39 32.29 8.65
N CYS A 324 18.02 33.54 8.41
CA CYS A 324 16.82 33.87 7.65
C CYS A 324 17.00 34.97 6.60
N GLY A 325 16.10 34.98 5.61
CA GLY A 325 16.01 36.06 4.64
C GLY A 325 15.48 37.35 5.27
N ILE A 326 14.32 37.27 5.94
CA ILE A 326 13.71 38.44 6.58
C ILE A 326 13.25 38.07 8.00
N LEU A 327 13.71 38.83 8.99
CA LEU A 327 13.21 38.79 10.36
C LEU A 327 12.37 40.03 10.65
N VAL A 328 11.11 39.84 11.02
CA VAL A 328 10.20 40.89 11.46
C VAL A 328 9.88 40.70 12.93
N SER A 329 10.09 41.75 13.73
CA SER A 329 9.94 41.72 15.19
C SER A 329 8.95 42.76 15.73
N ARG A 330 8.21 43.44 14.84
CA ARG A 330 7.26 44.52 15.14
C ARG A 330 6.05 44.47 14.21
N PRO A 331 4.89 45.02 14.63
CA PRO A 331 3.64 44.91 13.89
C PRO A 331 3.57 45.82 12.66
N ARG A 332 2.60 45.53 11.77
CA ARG A 332 2.25 46.30 10.57
C ARG A 332 3.39 46.40 9.55
N ALA A 333 4.20 45.35 9.42
CA ALA A 333 5.17 45.26 8.35
C ALA A 333 4.48 44.84 7.04
N THR A 334 4.85 45.43 5.91
CA THR A 334 4.38 45.06 4.57
C THR A 334 5.57 44.60 3.74
N ILE A 335 5.60 43.33 3.34
CA ILE A 335 6.67 42.73 2.54
C ILE A 335 6.07 42.30 1.21
N GLU A 336 6.47 42.98 0.12
CA GLU A 336 5.84 42.83 -1.18
C GLU A 336 6.82 42.59 -2.33
N ASP A 337 6.47 41.70 -3.25
CA ASP A 337 7.20 41.52 -4.52
C ASP A 337 8.72 41.31 -4.35
N CYS A 338 9.16 40.73 -3.23
CA CYS A 338 10.55 40.37 -2.98
C CYS A 338 10.86 38.96 -3.49
N VAL A 339 12.11 38.74 -3.87
CA VAL A 339 12.62 37.45 -4.34
C VAL A 339 13.69 36.94 -3.38
N LEU A 340 13.39 35.89 -2.63
CA LEU A 340 14.29 35.25 -1.68
C LEU A 340 14.87 33.97 -2.32
N GLU A 341 16.18 33.89 -2.48
CA GLU A 341 16.84 32.73 -3.09
C GLU A 341 18.03 32.25 -2.26
N ASP A 342 18.24 30.93 -2.21
CA ASP A 342 19.32 30.34 -1.40
C ASP A 342 19.26 30.76 0.08
N VAL A 343 18.05 30.76 0.64
CA VAL A 343 17.76 31.09 2.03
C VAL A 343 17.47 29.82 2.85
N LEU A 344 18.01 29.75 4.07
CA LEU A 344 17.77 28.62 4.98
C LEU A 344 16.35 28.69 5.54
N VAL A 345 16.04 29.77 6.25
CA VAL A 345 14.69 30.17 6.63
C VAL A 345 14.29 31.36 5.75
N GLY A 346 13.10 31.37 5.16
CA GLY A 346 12.72 32.49 4.29
C GLY A 346 12.38 33.74 5.08
N MET A 347 11.26 33.72 5.80
CA MET A 347 10.79 34.85 6.60
C MET A 347 10.30 34.39 7.98
N ILE A 348 10.68 35.11 9.01
CA ILE A 348 10.21 34.92 10.38
C ILE A 348 9.45 36.17 10.81
N LEU A 349 8.17 36.03 11.08
CA LEU A 349 7.32 37.05 11.68
C LEU A 349 7.12 36.68 13.15
N ARG A 350 7.76 37.43 14.05
CA ARG A 350 7.72 37.19 15.50
C ARG A 350 7.15 38.44 16.18
N ASP A 351 6.02 38.30 16.86
CA ASP A 351 5.33 39.45 17.49
C ASP A 351 5.03 40.58 16.47
N ALA A 352 4.65 40.18 15.25
CA ALA A 352 4.52 41.03 14.08
C ALA A 352 3.07 41.13 13.61
N ASP A 353 2.17 41.51 14.51
CA ASP A 353 0.73 41.62 14.26
C ASP A 353 0.40 42.49 13.04
N GLU A 354 -0.71 42.18 12.36
CA GLU A 354 -1.25 42.94 11.23
C GLU A 354 -0.29 43.09 10.03
N SER A 355 0.74 42.25 9.97
CA SER A 355 1.71 42.27 8.88
C SER A 355 1.17 41.61 7.61
N VAL A 356 1.59 42.14 6.46
CA VAL A 356 1.22 41.68 5.13
C VAL A 356 2.45 41.13 4.41
N VAL A 357 2.37 39.90 3.92
CA VAL A 357 3.39 39.27 3.08
C VAL A 357 2.73 38.89 1.77
N ARG A 358 3.03 39.60 0.69
CA ARG A 358 2.30 39.46 -0.58
C ARG A 358 3.19 39.42 -1.82
N GLY A 359 2.89 38.55 -2.77
CA GLY A 359 3.55 38.55 -4.09
C GLY A 359 5.02 38.14 -4.05
N ASN A 360 5.50 37.57 -2.95
CA ASN A 360 6.91 37.21 -2.80
C ASN A 360 7.20 35.85 -3.42
N THR A 361 8.41 35.69 -3.96
CA THR A 361 8.93 34.39 -4.41
C THR A 361 10.03 33.95 -3.47
N LEU A 362 9.97 32.71 -2.98
CA LEU A 362 10.91 32.16 -2.00
C LEU A 362 11.38 30.79 -2.47
N ARG A 363 12.70 30.64 -2.59
CA ARG A 363 13.37 29.38 -2.90
C ARG A 363 14.39 29.04 -1.82
N GLY A 364 14.15 27.92 -1.12
CA GLY A 364 15.02 27.45 -0.05
C GLY A 364 16.38 26.94 -0.55
N LYS A 365 17.35 26.78 0.37
CA LYS A 365 18.64 26.15 0.06
C LYS A 365 18.45 24.71 -0.46
N PRO A 366 19.32 24.22 -1.36
CA PRO A 366 19.28 22.85 -1.91
C PRO A 366 19.79 21.80 -0.90
N LEU A 367 19.19 21.75 0.29
CA LEU A 367 19.51 20.84 1.37
C LEU A 367 18.53 19.65 1.39
N SER A 368 18.90 18.59 2.10
CA SER A 368 17.96 17.49 2.39
C SER A 368 16.80 17.97 3.26
N PRO A 369 15.59 17.36 3.16
CA PRO A 369 14.39 17.88 3.82
C PRO A 369 14.53 18.18 5.32
N GLY A 370 15.25 17.34 6.07
CA GLY A 370 15.48 17.55 7.50
C GLY A 370 16.44 18.69 7.85
N ARG A 371 17.26 19.15 6.89
CA ARG A 371 18.23 20.25 7.04
C ARG A 371 17.71 21.59 6.53
N ARG A 372 16.57 21.61 5.83
CA ARG A 372 15.95 22.87 5.38
C ARG A 372 15.34 23.62 6.56
N GLY A 373 15.33 24.94 6.48
CA GLY A 373 14.54 25.79 7.38
C GLY A 373 13.14 26.02 6.84
N ASP A 374 12.33 26.72 7.62
CA ASP A 374 10.94 27.02 7.26
C ASP A 374 10.90 28.11 6.20
N GLY A 375 9.95 28.03 5.26
CA GLY A 375 9.79 29.08 4.26
C GLY A 375 9.27 30.35 4.93
N LEU A 376 8.13 30.23 5.59
CA LEU A 376 7.51 31.33 6.30
C LEU A 376 7.08 30.84 7.67
N ARG A 377 7.45 31.57 8.72
CA ARG A 377 7.11 31.23 10.10
C ARG A 377 6.45 32.40 10.79
N LEU A 378 5.20 32.25 11.16
CA LEU A 378 4.49 33.16 12.06
C LEU A 378 4.57 32.61 13.48
N TRP A 379 5.10 33.43 14.37
CA TRP A 379 5.20 33.15 15.80
C TRP A 379 4.51 34.28 16.55
N ASN A 380 3.41 33.96 17.25
CA ASN A 380 2.68 34.93 18.06
C ASN A 380 2.37 36.23 17.30
N SER A 381 1.84 36.10 16.07
CA SER A 381 1.58 37.23 15.16
C SER A 381 0.17 37.15 14.63
N HIS A 382 -0.69 38.06 15.07
CA HIS A 382 -2.13 38.04 14.84
C HIS A 382 -2.52 38.88 13.62
N ALA A 383 -3.68 38.60 13.03
CA ALA A 383 -4.28 39.35 11.92
C ALA A 383 -3.36 39.52 10.69
N CYS A 384 -2.39 38.61 10.50
CA CYS A 384 -1.47 38.68 9.37
C CYS A 384 -2.14 38.23 8.05
N ARG A 385 -1.68 38.79 6.93
CA ARG A 385 -2.16 38.45 5.58
C ARG A 385 -1.02 37.90 4.74
N LEU A 386 -1.15 36.66 4.29
CA LEU A 386 -0.19 35.93 3.49
C LEU A 386 -0.80 35.66 2.12
N GLU A 387 -0.45 36.44 1.11
CA GLU A 387 -1.21 36.51 -0.14
C GLU A 387 -0.36 36.31 -1.40
N ARG A 388 -0.74 35.39 -2.28
CA ARG A 388 -0.13 35.27 -3.61
C ARG A 388 1.39 35.09 -3.60
N ASN A 389 1.92 34.41 -2.59
CA ASN A 389 3.34 34.08 -2.51
C ASN A 389 3.63 32.74 -3.20
N VAL A 390 4.83 32.60 -3.74
CA VAL A 390 5.35 31.35 -4.31
C VAL A 390 6.47 30.84 -3.41
N ILE A 391 6.29 29.68 -2.78
CA ILE A 391 7.21 29.10 -1.81
C ILE A 391 7.62 27.70 -2.27
N ASP A 392 8.90 27.53 -2.59
CA ASP A 392 9.43 26.30 -3.17
C ASP A 392 10.68 25.81 -2.42
N GLY A 393 10.74 24.50 -2.18
CA GLY A 393 11.95 23.84 -1.72
C GLY A 393 12.32 24.17 -0.27
N VAL A 394 11.34 24.47 0.58
CA VAL A 394 11.52 24.76 2.01
C VAL A 394 11.19 23.55 2.88
N ARG A 395 11.29 23.69 4.21
CA ARG A 395 10.77 22.68 5.14
C ARG A 395 9.27 22.85 5.33
N ASP A 396 8.83 23.91 6.00
CA ASP A 396 7.42 24.13 6.34
C ASP A 396 7.00 25.59 6.12
N VAL A 397 5.71 25.84 5.89
CA VAL A 397 5.08 27.13 6.21
C VAL A 397 4.27 26.98 7.48
N VAL A 398 4.55 27.82 8.47
CA VAL A 398 4.17 27.57 9.86
C VAL A 398 3.40 28.75 10.44
N VAL A 399 2.29 28.46 11.10
CA VAL A 399 1.47 29.43 11.83
C VAL A 399 1.30 28.95 13.27
N TRP A 400 2.02 29.59 14.19
CA TRP A 400 2.03 29.23 15.61
C TRP A 400 1.53 30.35 16.50
N TYR A 401 0.69 29.99 17.49
CA TYR A 401 0.18 30.91 18.52
C TYR A 401 -0.47 32.18 17.95
N SER A 402 -1.09 32.08 16.77
CA SER A 402 -1.53 33.23 15.98
C SER A 402 -3.04 33.18 15.76
N ARG A 403 -3.69 34.33 15.54
CA ARG A 403 -5.15 34.42 15.43
C ARG A 403 -5.54 35.35 14.28
N GLY A 404 -6.61 35.02 13.55
CA GLY A 404 -7.11 35.90 12.50
C GLY A 404 -6.22 35.94 11.26
N THR A 405 -5.40 34.92 11.02
CA THR A 405 -4.47 34.91 9.89
C THR A 405 -5.19 34.54 8.60
N HIS A 406 -4.97 35.30 7.53
CA HIS A 406 -5.53 35.05 6.21
C HIS A 406 -4.43 34.57 5.27
N ILE A 407 -4.58 33.37 4.70
CA ILE A 407 -3.63 32.75 3.78
C ILE A 407 -4.35 32.50 2.46
N VAL A 408 -4.11 33.36 1.47
CA VAL A 408 -4.92 33.41 0.26
C VAL A 408 -4.09 33.36 -1.02
N GLY A 409 -4.40 32.45 -1.94
CA GLY A 409 -3.82 32.46 -3.30
C GLY A 409 -2.35 32.08 -3.39
N ASN A 410 -1.78 31.41 -2.38
CA ASN A 410 -0.36 31.05 -2.35
C ASN A 410 -0.09 29.72 -3.08
N LEU A 411 1.09 29.59 -3.67
CA LEU A 411 1.63 28.34 -4.20
C LEU A 411 2.72 27.83 -3.26
N VAL A 412 2.56 26.64 -2.68
CA VAL A 412 3.59 25.99 -1.86
C VAL A 412 3.91 24.60 -2.41
N CYS A 413 5.18 24.35 -2.74
CA CYS A 413 5.61 23.08 -3.32
C CYS A 413 6.97 22.58 -2.82
N ASN A 414 7.19 21.28 -3.01
CA ASN A 414 8.44 20.57 -2.67
C ASN A 414 8.89 20.71 -1.21
N GLY A 415 7.95 20.98 -0.30
CA GLY A 415 8.16 21.07 1.14
C GLY A 415 7.74 19.83 1.92
N ARG A 416 7.92 19.85 3.24
CA ARG A 416 7.35 18.87 4.16
C ARG A 416 5.90 19.22 4.45
N TYR A 417 5.64 20.30 5.18
CA TYR A 417 4.28 20.80 5.38
C TYR A 417 4.04 22.03 4.50
N GLY A 418 3.10 21.92 3.56
CA GLY A 418 2.66 23.04 2.73
C GLY A 418 2.11 24.17 3.60
N LEU A 419 1.23 23.86 4.55
CA LEU A 419 0.79 24.74 5.63
C LEU A 419 0.67 23.94 6.93
N HIS A 420 1.22 24.47 8.03
CA HIS A 420 1.24 23.83 9.34
C HIS A 420 0.76 24.80 10.42
N PHE A 421 -0.36 24.45 11.08
CA PHE A 421 -0.94 25.25 12.16
C PHE A 421 -0.73 24.56 13.50
N MET A 422 -0.27 25.29 14.51
CA MET A 422 -0.28 24.84 15.91
C MET A 422 -0.75 25.97 16.81
N TYR A 423 -1.80 25.71 17.62
CA TYR A 423 -2.38 26.70 18.53
C TYR A 423 -2.78 28.00 17.82
N ALA A 424 -3.40 27.87 16.65
CA ALA A 424 -3.82 28.98 15.82
C ALA A 424 -5.35 29.06 15.73
N TYR A 425 -5.90 30.27 15.71
CA TYR A 425 -7.34 30.47 15.91
C TYR A 425 -7.96 31.37 14.85
N ASP A 426 -9.23 31.12 14.54
CA ASP A 426 -10.09 31.99 13.71
C ASP A 426 -9.40 32.43 12.40
N SER A 427 -8.77 31.48 11.72
CA SER A 427 -7.91 31.75 10.55
C SER A 427 -8.52 31.21 9.27
N LEU A 428 -8.17 31.82 8.13
CA LEU A 428 -8.71 31.50 6.82
C LEU A 428 -7.60 31.01 5.89
N VAL A 429 -7.80 29.85 5.26
CA VAL A 429 -6.95 29.26 4.23
C VAL A 429 -7.77 29.11 2.95
N GLU A 430 -7.51 29.95 1.96
CA GLU A 430 -8.36 30.08 0.78
C GLU A 430 -7.59 30.12 -0.55
N GLU A 431 -8.08 29.41 -1.57
CA GLU A 431 -7.56 29.53 -2.95
C GLU A 431 -6.04 29.24 -3.10
N ASN A 432 -5.46 28.46 -2.19
CA ASN A 432 -4.05 28.09 -2.26
C ASN A 432 -3.83 26.81 -3.09
N GLU A 433 -2.68 26.73 -3.75
CA GLU A 433 -2.20 25.54 -4.42
C GLU A 433 -1.05 24.91 -3.62
N LEU A 434 -1.25 23.69 -3.14
CA LEU A 434 -0.35 22.97 -2.25
C LEU A 434 -0.02 21.62 -2.90
N ARG A 435 1.09 21.58 -3.64
CA ARG A 435 1.43 20.41 -4.45
C ARG A 435 2.82 19.85 -4.23
N ASP A 436 2.95 18.55 -4.43
CA ASP A 436 4.23 17.85 -4.39
C ASP A 436 4.99 18.05 -3.05
N ASN A 437 4.24 18.29 -1.95
CA ASN A 437 4.76 18.34 -0.58
C ASN A 437 4.62 16.97 0.12
N SER A 438 5.18 16.81 1.32
CA SER A 438 4.86 15.61 2.14
C SER A 438 3.45 15.66 2.74
N VAL A 439 2.96 16.85 3.06
CA VAL A 439 1.61 17.13 3.55
C VAL A 439 1.16 18.47 2.97
N GLY A 440 -0.06 18.55 2.44
CA GLY A 440 -0.65 19.79 1.93
C GLY A 440 -0.96 20.77 3.06
N VAL A 441 -2.03 20.53 3.80
CA VAL A 441 -2.41 21.30 5.00
C VAL A 441 -2.43 20.39 6.22
N TYR A 442 -1.87 20.84 7.34
CA TYR A 442 -1.98 20.16 8.62
C TYR A 442 -2.39 21.13 9.73
N LEU A 443 -3.55 20.88 10.33
CA LEU A 443 -4.10 21.70 11.40
C LEU A 443 -4.00 20.96 12.74
N MET A 444 -3.37 21.57 13.74
CA MET A 444 -3.15 20.96 15.06
C MET A 444 -3.54 21.89 16.21
N TYR A 445 -4.25 21.39 17.22
CA TYR A 445 -4.52 22.10 18.49
C TYR A 445 -5.14 23.49 18.30
N SER A 446 -5.93 23.65 17.25
CA SER A 446 -6.39 24.93 16.70
C SER A 446 -7.92 24.95 16.64
N ARG A 447 -8.53 26.13 16.50
CA ARG A 447 -10.01 26.28 16.43
C ARG A 447 -10.47 27.36 15.48
N GLY A 448 -11.68 27.23 14.95
CA GLY A 448 -12.29 28.24 14.10
C GLY A 448 -11.55 28.44 12.77
N VAL A 449 -10.86 27.40 12.28
CA VAL A 449 -10.09 27.50 11.03
C VAL A 449 -10.97 27.11 9.85
N ALA A 450 -11.08 27.99 8.86
CA ALA A 450 -11.78 27.73 7.61
C ALA A 450 -10.79 27.43 6.49
N VAL A 451 -10.95 26.29 5.81
CA VAL A 451 -10.14 25.85 4.68
C VAL A 451 -11.07 25.71 3.47
N ARG A 452 -10.98 26.64 2.52
CA ARG A 452 -11.92 26.68 1.38
C ARG A 452 -11.27 26.90 0.02
N ARG A 453 -11.78 26.22 -1.02
CA ARG A 453 -11.32 26.39 -2.41
C ARG A 453 -9.82 26.18 -2.66
N ASN A 454 -9.16 25.32 -1.87
CA ASN A 454 -7.74 25.02 -2.07
C ASN A 454 -7.55 23.80 -2.97
N LEU A 455 -6.42 23.77 -3.69
CA LEU A 455 -5.97 22.63 -4.48
C LEU A 455 -4.81 21.93 -3.77
N MET A 456 -5.00 20.66 -3.40
CA MET A 456 -4.02 19.85 -2.69
C MET A 456 -3.67 18.61 -3.51
N LEU A 457 -2.55 18.66 -4.22
CA LEU A 457 -2.26 17.76 -5.34
C LEU A 457 -0.94 16.99 -5.15
N ARG A 458 -0.95 15.67 -5.31
CA ARG A 458 0.26 14.82 -5.30
C ARG A 458 1.14 15.00 -4.05
N ASN A 459 0.54 15.31 -2.89
CA ASN A 459 1.29 15.36 -1.65
C ASN A 459 1.61 13.93 -1.18
N ARG A 460 2.89 13.57 -1.24
CA ARG A 460 3.41 12.22 -1.00
C ARG A 460 4.65 12.28 -0.12
N GLY A 461 4.80 11.28 0.75
CA GLY A 461 5.86 11.19 1.75
C GLY A 461 5.45 10.24 2.88
N PRO A 462 6.18 10.22 4.01
CA PRO A 462 5.89 9.31 5.13
C PRO A 462 4.43 9.41 5.64
N SER A 463 3.88 10.63 5.68
CA SER A 463 2.47 10.87 5.97
C SER A 463 1.64 10.90 4.68
N GLY A 464 1.97 11.80 3.75
CA GLY A 464 1.34 11.90 2.43
C GLY A 464 -0.09 12.44 2.45
N TYR A 465 -0.41 13.35 3.38
CA TYR A 465 -1.77 13.85 3.59
C TYR A 465 -2.06 15.04 2.67
N GLY A 466 -3.23 15.07 2.04
CA GLY A 466 -3.76 16.27 1.39
C GLY A 466 -4.11 17.31 2.45
N LEU A 467 -5.05 16.96 3.33
CA LEU A 467 -5.47 17.76 4.48
C LEU A 467 -5.52 16.87 5.73
N GLY A 468 -4.82 17.25 6.79
CA GLY A 468 -4.88 16.56 8.08
C GLY A 468 -5.36 17.44 9.23
N LEU A 469 -6.12 16.82 10.13
CA LEU A 469 -6.65 17.42 11.35
C LEU A 469 -6.15 16.66 12.57
N LYS A 470 -5.65 17.38 13.56
CA LYS A 470 -5.33 16.86 14.89
C LYS A 470 -5.88 17.78 15.99
N ASP A 471 -6.78 17.28 16.83
CA ASP A 471 -7.25 18.04 17.99
C ASP A 471 -7.79 19.44 17.60
N MET A 472 -8.74 19.45 16.67
CA MET A 472 -9.28 20.65 16.01
C MET A 472 -10.74 20.91 16.38
N ASP A 473 -11.10 22.10 16.84
CA ASP A 473 -12.51 22.48 17.12
C ASP A 473 -13.06 23.45 16.06
N ASP A 474 -14.35 23.34 15.72
CA ASP A 474 -15.08 24.32 14.88
C ASP A 474 -14.38 24.57 13.53
N VAL A 475 -14.08 23.48 12.81
CA VAL A 475 -13.38 23.54 11.51
C VAL A 475 -14.40 23.54 10.38
N VAL A 476 -14.17 24.37 9.37
CA VAL A 476 -14.97 24.39 8.13
C VAL A 476 -14.06 24.03 6.96
N ILE A 477 -14.29 22.90 6.31
CA ILE A 477 -13.53 22.43 5.15
C ILE A 477 -14.49 22.34 3.98
N GLU A 478 -14.37 23.25 3.02
CA GLU A 478 -15.32 23.31 1.91
C GLU A 478 -14.74 23.63 0.54
N GLU A 479 -15.35 23.09 -0.52
CA GLU A 479 -14.99 23.43 -1.90
C GLU A 479 -13.52 23.15 -2.27
N ASN A 480 -12.82 22.31 -1.51
CA ASN A 480 -11.42 21.97 -1.80
C ASN A 480 -11.31 20.81 -2.80
N VAL A 481 -10.23 20.80 -3.57
CA VAL A 481 -9.86 19.68 -4.44
C VAL A 481 -8.63 19.00 -3.85
N VAL A 482 -8.80 17.76 -3.40
CA VAL A 482 -7.76 16.96 -2.75
C VAL A 482 -7.52 15.71 -3.58
N ALA A 483 -6.46 15.73 -4.40
CA ALA A 483 -6.26 14.70 -5.41
C ALA A 483 -4.85 14.12 -5.49
N ALA A 484 -4.75 12.84 -5.86
CA ALA A 484 -3.50 12.11 -6.08
C ALA A 484 -2.53 12.07 -4.88
N ASN A 485 -3.02 12.30 -3.66
CA ASN A 485 -2.26 12.21 -2.42
C ASN A 485 -2.24 10.76 -1.90
N ARG A 486 -1.36 10.45 -0.94
CA ARG A 486 -1.39 9.14 -0.26
C ARG A 486 -2.66 9.00 0.57
N VAL A 487 -3.02 10.04 1.31
CA VAL A 487 -4.28 10.16 2.04
C VAL A 487 -4.92 11.48 1.67
N GLY A 488 -6.18 11.49 1.27
CA GLY A 488 -6.91 12.72 0.98
C GLY A 488 -7.13 13.53 2.25
N LEU A 489 -8.04 13.07 3.10
CA LEU A 489 -8.39 13.68 4.37
C LEU A 489 -7.97 12.76 5.53
N TYR A 490 -7.20 13.30 6.49
CA TYR A 490 -6.79 12.60 7.70
C TYR A 490 -7.42 13.29 8.93
N VAL A 491 -8.04 12.52 9.84
CA VAL A 491 -8.69 13.08 11.03
C VAL A 491 -8.30 12.31 12.29
N ASP A 492 -7.71 13.02 13.25
CA ASP A 492 -7.34 12.56 14.59
C ASP A 492 -7.86 13.53 15.66
N GLY A 493 -8.72 13.09 16.58
CA GLY A 493 -9.12 13.92 17.72
C GLY A 493 -9.86 15.22 17.39
N ALA A 494 -10.53 15.33 16.24
CA ALA A 494 -11.30 16.53 15.93
C ALA A 494 -12.55 16.66 16.84
N GLN A 495 -12.85 17.91 17.21
CA GLN A 495 -13.95 18.35 18.07
C GLN A 495 -13.82 17.85 19.49
N LEU A 496 -12.87 18.36 20.28
CA LEU A 496 -12.73 18.05 21.70
C LEU A 496 -13.85 18.68 22.54
N ARG A 497 -14.36 19.84 22.11
CA ARG A 497 -15.50 20.49 22.77
C ARG A 497 -16.83 19.84 22.37
N VAL A 498 -17.77 19.79 23.31
CA VAL A 498 -19.07 19.13 23.13
C VAL A 498 -20.06 20.02 22.34
N ASP A 499 -19.85 21.33 22.37
CA ASP A 499 -20.68 22.34 21.69
C ASP A 499 -20.27 22.63 20.24
N THR A 500 -19.18 22.01 19.75
CA THR A 500 -18.64 22.26 18.40
C THR A 500 -18.82 21.06 17.49
N ARG A 501 -18.84 21.34 16.18
CA ARG A 501 -18.89 20.34 15.11
C ARG A 501 -17.95 20.74 13.99
N GLY A 502 -17.35 19.75 13.35
CA GLY A 502 -16.56 19.96 12.13
C GLY A 502 -17.47 19.85 10.91
N GLU A 503 -17.44 20.84 10.02
CA GLU A 503 -18.23 20.85 8.79
C GLU A 503 -17.31 20.59 7.59
N ILE A 504 -17.44 19.41 6.99
CA ILE A 504 -16.63 18.97 5.85
C ILE A 504 -17.58 18.77 4.68
N ARG A 505 -17.65 19.75 3.77
CA ARG A 505 -18.68 19.73 2.73
C ARG A 505 -18.25 20.24 1.37
N ARG A 506 -18.84 19.74 0.29
CA ARG A 506 -18.58 20.24 -1.08
C ARG A 506 -17.13 20.08 -1.53
N ASN A 507 -16.37 19.16 -0.96
CA ASN A 507 -14.99 18.88 -1.39
C ASN A 507 -14.96 17.77 -2.45
N VAL A 508 -14.00 17.84 -3.37
CA VAL A 508 -13.66 16.72 -4.27
C VAL A 508 -12.41 16.03 -3.74
N VAL A 509 -12.55 14.76 -3.39
CA VAL A 509 -11.47 13.90 -2.89
C VAL A 509 -11.29 12.76 -3.88
N ALA A 510 -10.29 12.87 -4.75
CA ALA A 510 -10.19 12.02 -5.93
C ALA A 510 -8.81 11.38 -6.16
N TYR A 511 -8.77 10.14 -6.64
CA TYR A 511 -7.53 9.46 -7.04
C TYR A 511 -6.46 9.37 -5.93
N ASN A 512 -6.86 9.41 -4.66
CA ASN A 512 -5.95 9.23 -3.53
C ASN A 512 -5.79 7.73 -3.21
N ASP A 513 -4.68 7.34 -2.56
CA ASP A 513 -4.55 5.94 -2.12
C ASP A 513 -5.59 5.61 -1.03
N ILE A 514 -5.86 6.55 -0.11
CA ILE A 514 -6.98 6.51 0.83
C ILE A 514 -7.72 7.85 0.76
N ALA A 515 -9.04 7.86 0.53
CA ALA A 515 -9.79 9.12 0.48
C ALA A 515 -9.93 9.75 1.87
N LEU A 516 -10.44 8.98 2.84
CA LEU A 516 -10.66 9.42 4.21
C LEU A 516 -10.03 8.44 5.20
N ALA A 517 -9.06 8.90 5.98
CA ALA A 517 -8.43 8.13 7.05
C ALA A 517 -8.81 8.70 8.42
N LEU A 518 -9.48 7.89 9.24
CA LEU A 518 -10.02 8.30 10.54
C LEU A 518 -9.38 7.50 11.66
N LEU A 519 -9.04 8.16 12.76
CA LEU A 519 -8.78 7.47 14.03
C LEU A 519 -10.10 7.36 14.83
N PRO A 520 -10.25 6.37 15.74
CA PRO A 520 -11.40 6.27 16.65
C PRO A 520 -11.64 7.51 17.53
N SER A 521 -10.62 8.36 17.66
CA SER A 521 -10.68 9.68 18.32
C SER A 521 -11.45 10.71 17.51
N ALA A 522 -11.59 10.55 16.18
CA ALA A 522 -12.33 11.47 15.32
C ALA A 522 -13.82 11.36 15.60
N ARG A 523 -14.43 12.45 16.10
CA ARG A 523 -15.86 12.52 16.46
C ARG A 523 -16.43 13.88 16.07
N ARG A 524 -17.76 13.96 16.03
CA ARG A 524 -18.57 15.16 15.79
C ARG A 524 -18.25 15.90 14.49
N ASN A 525 -17.90 15.18 13.42
CA ASN A 525 -17.74 15.75 12.09
C ASN A 525 -18.95 15.40 11.22
N HIS A 526 -19.35 16.37 10.40
CA HIS A 526 -20.35 16.24 9.36
C HIS A 526 -19.68 16.19 7.99
N PHE A 527 -19.95 15.13 7.24
CA PHE A 527 -19.50 14.96 5.87
C PHE A 527 -20.72 15.01 4.96
N THR A 528 -20.90 16.11 4.21
CA THR A 528 -22.06 16.32 3.34
C THR A 528 -21.66 16.92 2.00
N ASP A 529 -22.34 16.54 0.92
CA ASP A 529 -22.05 17.03 -0.42
C ASP A 529 -20.59 16.88 -0.85
N ASN A 530 -19.83 15.92 -0.33
CA ASN A 530 -18.48 15.65 -0.84
C ASN A 530 -18.53 14.67 -2.01
N THR A 531 -17.53 14.73 -2.88
CA THR A 531 -17.35 13.82 -4.01
C THR A 531 -16.10 12.97 -3.77
N PHE A 532 -16.29 11.71 -3.42
CA PHE A 532 -15.23 10.71 -3.28
C PHE A 532 -15.13 9.90 -4.58
N LEU A 533 -14.11 10.21 -5.40
CA LEU A 533 -14.00 9.74 -6.78
C LEU A 533 -12.75 8.90 -7.03
N GLU A 534 -12.91 7.63 -7.37
CA GLU A 534 -11.84 6.75 -7.86
C GLU A 534 -10.61 6.70 -6.94
N ASN A 535 -10.83 6.73 -5.63
CA ASN A 535 -9.78 6.46 -4.64
C ASN A 535 -9.55 4.95 -4.54
N ILE A 536 -8.32 4.52 -4.22
CA ILE A 536 -8.01 3.09 -4.10
C ILE A 536 -8.80 2.47 -2.93
N GLU A 537 -8.86 3.19 -1.81
CA GLU A 537 -9.70 2.91 -0.65
C GLU A 537 -10.49 4.18 -0.30
N GLN A 538 -11.81 4.07 -0.14
CA GLN A 538 -12.63 5.25 0.19
C GLN A 538 -12.46 5.66 1.65
N VAL A 539 -12.50 4.70 2.58
CA VAL A 539 -12.45 4.98 4.03
C VAL A 539 -11.58 3.95 4.75
N ALA A 540 -10.57 4.43 5.48
CA ALA A 540 -9.71 3.62 6.34
C ALA A 540 -9.87 4.01 7.82
N ILE A 541 -9.89 3.02 8.72
CA ILE A 541 -9.89 3.25 10.18
C ILE A 541 -8.52 2.88 10.74
N LEU A 542 -7.74 3.90 11.11
CA LEU A 542 -6.37 3.73 11.59
C LEU A 542 -6.35 3.46 13.09
N GLY A 543 -5.51 2.51 13.53
CA GLY A 543 -5.32 2.19 14.95
C GLY A 543 -6.34 1.22 15.56
N GLY A 544 -7.30 0.73 14.76
CA GLY A 544 -8.31 -0.24 15.19
C GLY A 544 -9.42 0.34 16.08
N GLY A 545 -10.59 -0.31 16.10
CA GLY A 545 -11.79 0.20 16.78
C GLY A 545 -12.83 0.72 15.79
N ALA A 546 -13.91 1.32 16.31
CA ALA A 546 -14.98 1.91 15.52
C ALA A 546 -14.94 3.43 15.62
N VAL A 547 -15.16 4.10 14.50
CA VAL A 547 -15.45 5.53 14.48
C VAL A 547 -16.92 5.72 14.83
N VAL A 548 -17.18 6.51 15.85
CA VAL A 548 -18.53 6.78 16.36
C VAL A 548 -18.77 8.28 16.34
N ASP A 549 -20.04 8.69 16.37
CA ASP A 549 -20.42 10.11 16.53
C ASP A 549 -19.99 11.01 15.35
N ASN A 550 -19.89 10.49 14.13
CA ASN A 550 -19.74 11.30 12.91
C ASN A 550 -20.97 11.10 12.01
N ALA A 551 -21.39 12.15 11.32
CA ALA A 551 -22.52 12.10 10.38
C ALA A 551 -22.02 12.15 8.94
N PHE A 552 -22.41 11.17 8.13
CA PHE A 552 -22.16 11.15 6.69
C PHE A 552 -23.40 11.53 5.88
N ALA A 553 -24.51 11.79 6.55
CA ALA A 553 -25.71 12.38 5.99
C ALA A 553 -26.33 13.31 7.04
N VAL A 554 -26.71 14.51 6.63
CA VAL A 554 -27.40 15.51 7.46
C VAL A 554 -28.61 15.98 6.68
N ASP A 555 -29.76 16.08 7.34
CA ASP A 555 -31.03 16.52 6.73
C ASP A 555 -31.39 15.77 5.44
N GLY A 556 -31.13 14.45 5.41
CA GLY A 556 -31.43 13.58 4.28
C GLY A 556 -30.49 13.75 3.09
N ARG A 557 -29.29 14.33 3.28
CA ARG A 557 -28.33 14.55 2.21
C ARG A 557 -26.91 14.17 2.64
N GLY A 558 -26.29 13.28 1.87
CA GLY A 558 -24.97 12.71 2.12
C GLY A 558 -23.94 13.09 1.06
N ASN A 559 -23.12 12.12 0.65
CA ASN A 559 -21.97 12.32 -0.23
C ASN A 559 -22.06 11.46 -1.50
N TYR A 560 -21.35 11.86 -2.54
CA TYR A 560 -21.15 11.02 -3.72
C TYR A 560 -19.96 10.09 -3.52
N TRP A 561 -20.14 8.81 -3.85
CA TRP A 561 -19.11 7.77 -3.77
C TRP A 561 -19.06 7.03 -5.11
N SER A 562 -17.90 7.01 -5.77
CA SER A 562 -17.76 6.41 -7.11
C SER A 562 -17.99 4.89 -7.16
N ASP A 563 -17.84 4.22 -6.02
CA ASP A 563 -18.09 2.79 -5.82
C ASP A 563 -19.52 2.47 -5.34
N TYR A 564 -20.39 3.48 -5.22
CA TYR A 564 -21.80 3.28 -4.89
C TYR A 564 -22.56 2.64 -6.05
N VAL A 565 -23.26 1.54 -5.77
CA VAL A 565 -24.00 0.73 -6.76
C VAL A 565 -25.51 0.71 -6.46
N GLY A 566 -26.01 1.70 -5.74
CA GLY A 566 -27.44 1.83 -5.46
C GLY A 566 -28.23 2.40 -6.63
N TYR A 567 -29.50 2.67 -6.37
CA TYR A 567 -30.44 3.20 -7.34
C TYR A 567 -31.25 4.34 -6.72
N ASP A 568 -31.82 5.17 -7.58
CA ASP A 568 -32.70 6.29 -7.23
C ASP A 568 -34.00 6.11 -8.01
N ALA A 569 -34.98 5.50 -7.37
CA ALA A 569 -36.30 5.25 -7.92
C ALA A 569 -37.17 6.52 -7.88
N GLY A 570 -36.87 7.46 -6.97
CA GLY A 570 -37.59 8.73 -6.80
C GLY A 570 -37.19 9.81 -7.82
N GLY A 571 -36.00 9.71 -8.39
CA GLY A 571 -35.42 10.69 -9.30
C GLY A 571 -34.99 12.00 -8.61
N ASP A 572 -34.78 11.99 -7.30
CA ASP A 572 -34.40 13.19 -6.51
C ASP A 572 -32.88 13.41 -6.44
N GLY A 573 -32.10 12.51 -7.05
CA GLY A 573 -30.65 12.55 -7.06
C GLY A 573 -29.99 11.97 -5.81
N ILE A 574 -30.76 11.38 -4.90
CA ILE A 574 -30.31 10.69 -3.69
C ILE A 574 -30.60 9.19 -3.88
N GLY A 575 -29.65 8.35 -3.47
CA GLY A 575 -29.80 6.91 -3.56
C GLY A 575 -30.74 6.35 -2.48
N ASP A 576 -31.69 5.50 -2.87
CA ASP A 576 -32.66 4.86 -1.96
C ASP A 576 -32.03 3.82 -1.02
N VAL A 577 -30.79 3.42 -1.30
CA VAL A 577 -30.05 2.43 -0.50
C VAL A 577 -28.86 3.12 0.16
N PRO A 578 -28.64 2.97 1.48
CA PRO A 578 -27.49 3.56 2.15
C PRO A 578 -26.16 3.08 1.54
N TYR A 579 -25.21 3.99 1.35
CA TYR A 579 -23.83 3.62 1.05
C TYR A 579 -23.16 3.10 2.32
N ARG A 580 -22.35 2.05 2.16
CA ARG A 580 -21.64 1.42 3.28
C ARG A 580 -20.21 1.11 2.86
N ALA A 581 -19.24 1.73 3.52
CA ALA A 581 -17.82 1.43 3.29
C ALA A 581 -17.47 0.09 3.94
N MET A 582 -17.57 -1.01 3.18
CA MET A 582 -17.48 -2.38 3.72
C MET A 582 -16.67 -3.37 2.87
N SER A 583 -15.57 -2.93 2.26
CA SER A 583 -14.65 -3.83 1.56
C SER A 583 -13.93 -4.77 2.55
N LEU A 584 -13.96 -6.07 2.25
CA LEU A 584 -13.27 -7.08 3.05
C LEU A 584 -11.75 -7.00 2.83
N PHE A 585 -11.33 -6.74 1.60
CA PHE A 585 -9.92 -6.64 1.27
C PHE A 585 -9.27 -5.38 1.86
N GLU A 586 -9.96 -4.24 1.86
CA GLU A 586 -9.53 -3.04 2.57
C GLU A 586 -9.38 -3.29 4.06
N ASN A 587 -10.34 -3.97 4.70
CA ASN A 587 -10.22 -4.38 6.12
C ASN A 587 -9.02 -5.30 6.38
N LEU A 588 -8.62 -6.12 5.40
CA LEU A 588 -7.43 -6.95 5.50
C LEU A 588 -6.15 -6.12 5.32
N ILE A 589 -6.14 -5.15 4.40
CA ILE A 589 -5.02 -4.22 4.20
C ILE A 589 -4.80 -3.37 5.46
N ASP A 590 -5.86 -2.92 6.12
CA ASP A 590 -5.78 -2.16 7.39
C ASP A 590 -5.00 -2.91 8.47
N ARG A 591 -5.13 -4.25 8.50
CA ARG A 591 -4.47 -5.12 9.47
C ARG A 591 -3.08 -5.57 9.02
N GLU A 592 -2.93 -5.89 7.74
CA GLU A 592 -1.68 -6.35 7.15
C GLU A 592 -1.34 -5.51 5.90
N PRO A 593 -0.65 -4.37 6.06
CA PRO A 593 -0.37 -3.43 4.96
C PRO A 593 0.37 -4.04 3.77
N LYS A 594 1.12 -5.14 3.98
CA LYS A 594 1.81 -5.89 2.91
C LYS A 594 0.84 -6.46 1.86
N LEU A 595 -0.43 -6.65 2.22
CA LEU A 595 -1.45 -7.14 1.29
C LEU A 595 -1.76 -6.14 0.18
N ARG A 596 -1.32 -4.87 0.28
CA ARG A 596 -1.38 -3.89 -0.80
C ARG A 596 -0.72 -4.38 -2.09
N LEU A 597 0.25 -5.29 -2.01
CA LEU A 597 0.85 -5.93 -3.19
C LEU A 597 -0.20 -6.61 -4.09
N PHE A 598 -1.29 -7.10 -3.48
CA PHE A 598 -2.40 -7.77 -4.15
C PHE A 598 -3.51 -6.82 -4.61
N LEU A 599 -3.34 -5.50 -4.47
CA LEU A 599 -4.24 -4.53 -5.10
C LEU A 599 -4.26 -4.75 -6.62
N TYR A 600 -5.46 -4.64 -7.17
CA TYR A 600 -5.85 -4.93 -8.55
C TYR A 600 -5.56 -6.36 -9.01
N SER A 601 -5.24 -7.27 -8.10
CA SER A 601 -4.98 -8.68 -8.43
C SER A 601 -6.28 -9.50 -8.45
N PRO A 602 -6.29 -10.65 -9.15
CA PRO A 602 -7.38 -11.62 -9.06
C PRO A 602 -7.67 -12.07 -7.61
N ALA A 603 -6.68 -12.03 -6.71
CA ALA A 603 -6.87 -12.40 -5.31
C ALA A 603 -7.73 -11.37 -4.55
N GLN A 604 -7.51 -10.06 -4.76
CA GLN A 604 -8.41 -9.03 -4.24
C GLN A 604 -9.83 -9.25 -4.76
N GLN A 605 -9.99 -9.40 -6.07
CA GLN A 605 -11.31 -9.57 -6.69
C GLN A 605 -12.04 -10.79 -6.14
N ALA A 606 -11.33 -11.90 -5.91
CA ALA A 606 -11.89 -13.10 -5.30
C ALA A 606 -12.35 -12.87 -3.84
N ILE A 607 -11.58 -12.12 -3.05
CA ILE A 607 -11.93 -11.75 -1.66
C ILE A 607 -13.17 -10.84 -1.65
N GLU A 608 -13.22 -9.85 -2.53
CA GLU A 608 -14.38 -8.96 -2.66
C GLU A 608 -15.64 -9.69 -3.14
N LEU A 609 -15.49 -10.56 -4.13
CA LEU A 609 -16.58 -11.41 -4.60
C LEU A 609 -17.09 -12.33 -3.49
N ALA A 610 -16.19 -12.94 -2.71
CA ALA A 610 -16.56 -13.78 -1.58
C ALA A 610 -17.32 -12.98 -0.50
N SER A 611 -16.86 -11.76 -0.18
CA SER A 611 -17.57 -10.87 0.75
C SER A 611 -18.97 -10.52 0.26
N ARG A 612 -19.13 -10.22 -1.03
CA ARG A 612 -20.44 -9.91 -1.63
C ARG A 612 -21.34 -11.14 -1.69
N ALA A 613 -20.81 -12.31 -2.03
CA ALA A 613 -21.58 -13.54 -2.21
C ALA A 613 -22.00 -14.22 -0.88
N PHE A 614 -21.22 -14.07 0.19
CA PHE A 614 -21.43 -14.78 1.44
C PHE A 614 -21.61 -13.81 2.62
N PRO A 615 -22.84 -13.61 3.13
CA PRO A 615 -23.11 -12.69 4.24
C PRO A 615 -22.29 -12.95 5.51
N ILE A 616 -21.85 -14.19 5.76
CA ILE A 616 -21.08 -14.58 6.96
C ILE A 616 -19.64 -14.02 6.99
N VAL A 617 -19.09 -13.62 5.84
CA VAL A 617 -17.74 -13.02 5.73
C VAL A 617 -17.80 -11.51 5.46
N ARG A 618 -18.99 -10.91 5.44
CA ARG A 618 -19.13 -9.47 5.27
C ARG A 618 -18.59 -8.76 6.51
N PRO A 619 -17.62 -7.84 6.35
CA PRO A 619 -17.14 -7.05 7.47
C PRO A 619 -18.24 -6.08 7.92
N GLN A 620 -18.15 -5.62 9.17
CA GLN A 620 -18.98 -4.50 9.60
C GLN A 620 -18.59 -3.25 8.79
N PRO A 621 -19.57 -2.42 8.41
CA PRO A 621 -19.28 -1.18 7.70
C PRO A 621 -18.44 -0.26 8.57
N LYS A 622 -17.36 0.30 7.98
CA LYS A 622 -16.52 1.30 8.64
C LYS A 622 -17.30 2.58 8.91
N ILE A 623 -18.08 3.01 7.91
CA ILE A 623 -19.04 4.12 7.97
C ILE A 623 -20.29 3.77 7.15
N VAL A 624 -21.38 4.50 7.41
CA VAL A 624 -22.64 4.41 6.67
C VAL A 624 -23.07 5.82 6.30
N ASP A 625 -23.37 6.03 5.02
CA ASP A 625 -24.01 7.24 4.50
C ASP A 625 -25.44 6.86 4.11
N GLU A 626 -26.41 7.40 4.85
CA GLU A 626 -27.83 7.07 4.71
C GLU A 626 -28.49 7.74 3.49
N ALA A 627 -27.84 8.74 2.88
CA ALA A 627 -28.40 9.50 1.77
C ALA A 627 -27.33 9.81 0.70
N PRO A 628 -26.71 8.76 0.09
CA PRO A 628 -25.64 8.95 -0.87
C PRO A 628 -26.15 9.68 -2.12
N LEU A 629 -25.32 10.56 -2.68
CA LEU A 629 -25.66 11.29 -3.90
C LEU A 629 -25.45 10.41 -5.15
N MET A 630 -26.37 10.48 -6.10
CA MET A 630 -26.31 9.72 -7.36
C MET A 630 -25.32 10.30 -8.38
N ARG A 631 -24.95 11.58 -8.22
CA ARG A 631 -24.04 12.29 -9.13
C ARG A 631 -22.98 13.04 -8.34
N PRO A 632 -21.75 13.11 -8.87
CA PRO A 632 -20.72 13.94 -8.27
C PRO A 632 -21.11 15.41 -8.34
N LEU A 633 -20.53 16.25 -7.49
CA LEU A 633 -20.65 17.69 -7.66
C LEU A 633 -19.89 18.12 -8.91
N GLU A 634 -20.56 18.91 -9.74
CA GLU A 634 -19.89 19.72 -10.76
C GLU A 634 -19.19 20.89 -10.06
N ILE A 635 -17.92 20.73 -9.71
CA ILE A 635 -17.10 21.88 -9.33
C ILE A 635 -16.75 22.63 -10.62
N ALA A 636 -17.15 23.90 -10.70
CA ALA A 636 -16.82 24.82 -11.78
C ALA A 636 -15.29 24.85 -11.98
N THR A 637 -14.82 24.08 -12.96
CA THR A 637 -13.53 24.16 -13.65
C THR A 637 -12.49 25.06 -12.98
N MET A 638 -11.71 24.50 -12.04
CA MET A 638 -10.32 24.93 -11.95
C MET A 638 -9.59 24.22 -13.09
N THR A 639 -9.02 25.00 -14.00
CA THR A 639 -8.17 24.50 -15.08
C THR A 639 -7.02 23.71 -14.47
N VAL A 640 -7.13 22.38 -14.43
CA VAL A 640 -5.94 21.53 -14.35
C VAL A 640 -5.13 21.92 -15.59
N PRO A 641 -3.87 22.37 -15.47
CA PRO A 641 -3.09 22.75 -16.63
C PRO A 641 -3.04 21.55 -17.57
N SER A 642 -3.79 21.62 -18.66
CA SER A 642 -3.60 20.69 -19.75
C SER A 642 -2.25 21.09 -20.35
N HIS A 643 -1.22 20.29 -20.09
CA HIS A 643 -0.19 20.13 -21.09
C HIS A 643 -0.86 19.39 -22.27
N ALA A 644 -1.72 20.11 -22.99
CA ALA A 644 -2.21 19.69 -24.27
C ALA A 644 -1.04 19.85 -25.24
N ASP A 645 -0.21 18.81 -25.30
CA ASP A 645 0.71 18.61 -26.40
C ASP A 645 -0.14 18.37 -27.66
N TRP A 646 -0.50 19.47 -28.31
CA TRP A 646 -1.20 19.56 -29.59
C TRP A 646 -0.52 18.77 -30.72
N SER A 647 0.70 18.28 -30.48
CA SER A 647 1.40 17.32 -31.34
C SER A 647 0.63 15.99 -31.47
N LEU A 648 -0.08 15.53 -30.44
CA LEU A 648 -0.87 14.29 -30.49
C LEU A 648 -2.13 14.42 -31.37
N SER A 649 -2.81 15.57 -31.33
CA SER A 649 -3.97 15.84 -32.19
C SER A 649 -3.57 16.01 -33.66
N ALA A 650 -2.41 16.63 -33.92
CA ALA A 650 -1.86 16.73 -35.28
C ALA A 650 -1.43 15.37 -35.83
N THR A 651 -0.86 14.51 -34.99
CA THR A 651 -0.45 13.15 -35.37
C THR A 651 -1.66 12.25 -35.59
N GLY A 652 -2.68 12.34 -34.74
CA GLY A 652 -3.96 11.66 -34.93
C GLY A 652 -4.70 12.11 -36.19
N GLY A 653 -4.70 13.41 -36.51
CA GLY A 653 -5.24 13.94 -37.76
C GLY A 653 -4.48 13.47 -39.00
N ALA A 654 -3.15 13.39 -38.93
CA ALA A 654 -2.31 12.88 -40.01
C ALA A 654 -2.55 11.37 -40.26
N LEU A 655 -2.72 10.58 -39.20
CA LEU A 655 -3.04 9.15 -39.29
C LEU A 655 -4.45 8.91 -39.83
N LEU A 656 -5.43 9.74 -39.47
CA LEU A 656 -6.78 9.69 -40.04
C LEU A 656 -6.79 10.06 -41.53
N ALA A 657 -5.98 11.04 -41.95
CA ALA A 657 -5.81 11.40 -43.36
C ALA A 657 -5.15 10.26 -44.17
N LEU A 658 -4.13 9.60 -43.61
CA LEU A 658 -3.49 8.43 -44.21
C LEU A 658 -4.43 7.22 -44.30
N GLY A 659 -5.24 6.99 -43.27
CA GLY A 659 -6.28 5.96 -43.26
C GLY A 659 -7.37 6.22 -44.32
N ALA A 660 -7.80 7.47 -44.49
CA ALA A 660 -8.76 7.86 -45.52
C ALA A 660 -8.20 7.70 -46.95
N LEU A 661 -6.91 8.01 -47.15
CA LEU A 661 -6.18 7.77 -48.42
C LEU A 661 -6.02 6.28 -48.74
N ALA A 662 -5.73 5.45 -47.73
CA ALA A 662 -5.66 3.99 -47.88
C ALA A 662 -7.04 3.35 -48.15
N TRP A 663 -8.10 3.88 -47.54
CA TRP A 663 -9.47 3.43 -47.78
C TRP A 663 -10.01 3.82 -49.16
N ARG A 664 -9.66 5.00 -49.69
CA ARG A 664 -9.96 5.41 -51.07
C ARG A 664 -9.28 4.52 -52.12
N ARG A 665 -8.05 4.05 -51.87
CA ARG A 665 -7.38 3.07 -52.75
C ARG A 665 -8.07 1.71 -52.76
N ARG A 666 -8.50 1.20 -51.59
CA ARG A 666 -9.18 -0.11 -51.49
C ARG A 666 -10.62 -0.13 -52.00
N THR A 667 -11.31 1.00 -52.03
CA THR A 667 -12.68 1.11 -52.56
C THR A 667 -12.70 1.22 -54.09
N ALA A 668 -11.64 1.78 -54.70
CA ALA A 668 -11.45 1.75 -56.15
C ALA A 668 -11.22 0.31 -56.67
N ASP A 669 -10.52 -0.54 -55.91
CA ASP A 669 -10.24 -1.93 -56.28
C ASP A 669 -11.44 -2.88 -56.09
N ARG A 670 -12.45 -2.51 -55.29
CA ARG A 670 -13.61 -3.37 -54.97
C ARG A 670 -14.87 -3.12 -55.79
N ALA A 671 -14.91 -2.10 -56.64
CA ALA A 671 -16.04 -1.85 -57.53
C ALA A 671 -16.18 -2.88 -58.68
N GLY A 672 -15.25 -3.84 -58.80
CA GLY A 672 -15.21 -4.79 -59.92
C GLY A 672 -15.96 -6.11 -59.75
N ALA A 673 -16.48 -6.47 -58.58
CA ALA A 673 -17.00 -7.83 -58.39
C ALA A 673 -18.13 -7.95 -57.34
N ALA A 674 -19.39 -7.77 -57.77
CA ALA A 674 -20.56 -8.30 -57.04
C ALA A 674 -21.74 -8.51 -58.00
N GLY A 675 -22.27 -9.74 -58.03
CA GLY A 675 -23.59 -10.09 -58.60
C GLY A 675 -24.49 -10.73 -57.52
N PRO A 676 -25.83 -10.54 -57.53
CA PRO A 676 -26.63 -10.59 -56.30
C PRO A 676 -27.40 -11.88 -56.05
N ALA A 677 -27.85 -11.99 -54.79
CA ALA A 677 -28.45 -13.11 -54.07
C ALA A 677 -29.96 -13.32 -54.28
N GLY A 678 -30.48 -14.48 -53.83
CA GLY A 678 -31.91 -14.79 -53.71
C GLY A 678 -32.26 -15.47 -52.37
N ALA A 679 -33.37 -15.04 -51.75
CA ALA A 679 -33.84 -15.36 -50.40
C ALA A 679 -34.70 -16.66 -50.29
N PRO A 680 -34.97 -17.19 -49.07
CA PRO A 680 -35.74 -18.42 -48.87
C PRO A 680 -37.18 -18.21 -48.33
N VAL A 681 -38.05 -19.20 -48.58
CA VAL A 681 -39.45 -19.32 -48.10
C VAL A 681 -39.59 -20.58 -47.20
N PRO A 682 -40.44 -20.60 -46.16
CA PRO A 682 -40.45 -21.64 -45.12
C PRO A 682 -41.65 -22.61 -45.23
N HIS A 683 -41.52 -23.83 -44.69
CA HIS A 683 -42.68 -24.67 -44.36
C HIS A 683 -42.55 -25.56 -43.12
N ALA A 684 -43.74 -25.88 -42.61
CA ALA A 684 -44.13 -26.24 -41.25
C ALA A 684 -44.15 -27.77 -40.98
N PRO A 685 -44.40 -28.23 -39.73
CA PRO A 685 -44.02 -29.55 -39.25
C PRO A 685 -45.18 -30.57 -39.16
N GLY A 686 -44.82 -31.86 -39.21
CA GLY A 686 -45.66 -32.98 -38.80
C GLY A 686 -44.87 -33.97 -37.94
N THR A 687 -45.52 -34.49 -36.90
CA THR A 687 -45.05 -35.51 -35.94
C THR A 687 -46.19 -36.53 -35.75
N PRO A 688 -46.01 -37.64 -35.00
CA PRO A 688 -45.15 -38.79 -35.27
C PRO A 688 -45.92 -40.12 -35.04
N THR A 689 -45.37 -41.29 -35.33
CA THR A 689 -45.63 -42.49 -34.51
C THR A 689 -44.52 -43.55 -34.61
N PRO A 690 -44.31 -44.36 -33.56
CA PRO A 690 -43.18 -45.29 -33.43
C PRO A 690 -43.63 -46.77 -33.49
N ASP A 691 -42.79 -47.68 -34.03
CA ASP A 691 -42.49 -48.95 -33.34
C ASP A 691 -41.33 -49.77 -33.95
N ALA A 692 -40.73 -50.58 -33.08
CA ALA A 692 -39.97 -51.83 -33.29
C ALA A 692 -38.74 -51.81 -34.24
N ALA A 693 -37.50 -51.82 -33.73
CA ALA A 693 -36.76 -52.93 -33.10
C ALA A 693 -35.91 -53.78 -34.08
N ARG A 694 -34.59 -53.67 -33.87
CA ARG A 694 -33.52 -54.67 -34.08
C ARG A 694 -33.22 -55.13 -35.52
N GLN A 695 -32.07 -54.70 -36.04
CA GLN A 695 -31.19 -55.58 -36.81
C GLN A 695 -29.72 -55.18 -36.61
N SER A 696 -28.88 -56.23 -36.68
CA SER A 696 -27.50 -56.35 -36.24
C SER A 696 -26.49 -55.65 -37.16
N ALA A 697 -25.29 -55.48 -36.61
CA ALA A 697 -24.09 -54.85 -37.14
C ALA A 697 -23.72 -55.18 -38.60
N ALA A 698 -23.31 -54.13 -39.32
CA ALA A 698 -22.28 -54.17 -40.35
C ALA A 698 -21.48 -52.86 -40.26
N VAL A 699 -20.16 -52.97 -40.13
CA VAL A 699 -19.20 -51.84 -40.18
C VAL A 699 -18.92 -51.52 -41.66
N PRO A 700 -19.05 -50.26 -42.12
CA PRO A 700 -18.34 -49.79 -43.29
C PRO A 700 -17.12 -48.97 -42.85
N THR A 701 -15.95 -49.39 -43.32
CA THR A 701 -14.69 -48.66 -43.20
C THR A 701 -14.56 -47.57 -44.28
N SER A 702 -13.96 -46.46 -43.85
CA SER A 702 -13.41 -45.30 -44.59
C SER A 702 -14.34 -44.12 -44.86
N GLY A 703 -14.01 -42.95 -44.30
CA GLY A 703 -14.47 -41.65 -44.79
C GLY A 703 -14.65 -40.55 -43.74
N ASP A 704 -15.70 -40.65 -42.92
CA ASP A 704 -16.14 -39.54 -42.09
C ASP A 704 -15.92 -39.84 -40.60
N SER A 705 -14.91 -39.20 -40.00
CA SER A 705 -14.78 -39.17 -38.55
C SER A 705 -15.95 -38.39 -37.95
N VAL A 706 -16.97 -39.12 -37.49
CA VAL A 706 -18.15 -38.53 -36.84
C VAL A 706 -17.70 -37.69 -35.64
N MET A 707 -17.93 -36.38 -35.71
CA MET A 707 -17.63 -35.44 -34.62
C MET A 707 -18.41 -35.81 -33.36
N MET A 708 -17.79 -35.67 -32.19
CA MET A 708 -18.46 -35.95 -30.92
C MET A 708 -19.53 -34.91 -30.62
N LEU A 709 -19.25 -33.64 -30.91
CA LEU A 709 -20.21 -32.54 -30.87
C LEU A 709 -20.02 -31.69 -32.14
N SER A 710 -21.11 -31.43 -32.86
CA SER A 710 -21.11 -30.52 -34.01
C SER A 710 -22.28 -29.54 -33.90
N LEU A 711 -21.93 -28.25 -33.88
CA LEU A 711 -22.83 -27.11 -33.83
C LEU A 711 -22.71 -26.34 -35.15
N ARG A 712 -23.84 -26.08 -35.81
CA ARG A 712 -23.90 -25.27 -37.03
C ARG A 712 -24.98 -24.19 -36.91
N GLY A 713 -24.58 -22.92 -36.96
CA GLY A 713 -25.46 -21.75 -36.88
C GLY A 713 -26.33 -21.76 -35.63
N VAL A 714 -25.81 -22.21 -34.49
CA VAL A 714 -26.62 -22.34 -33.27
C VAL A 714 -26.95 -20.95 -32.74
N ARG A 715 -28.25 -20.67 -32.60
CA ARG A 715 -28.76 -19.37 -32.16
C ARG A 715 -29.81 -19.52 -31.07
N LYS A 716 -29.67 -18.73 -30.01
CA LYS A 716 -30.63 -18.67 -28.90
C LYS A 716 -30.91 -17.24 -28.50
N GLU A 717 -32.17 -16.85 -28.66
CA GLU A 717 -32.69 -15.55 -28.25
C GLU A 717 -33.64 -15.70 -27.05
N PHE A 718 -33.57 -14.72 -26.15
CA PHE A 718 -34.50 -14.50 -25.04
C PHE A 718 -35.09 -13.09 -25.22
N GLY A 719 -36.30 -13.01 -25.77
CA GLY A 719 -36.86 -11.73 -26.18
C GLY A 719 -36.00 -11.08 -27.27
N ARG A 720 -35.57 -9.84 -27.04
CA ARG A 720 -34.69 -9.08 -27.96
C ARG A 720 -33.20 -9.40 -27.80
N TYR A 721 -32.82 -10.18 -26.79
CA TYR A 721 -31.42 -10.46 -26.48
C TYR A 721 -30.97 -11.79 -27.09
N ALA A 722 -29.97 -11.75 -27.97
CA ALA A 722 -29.33 -12.93 -28.55
C ALA A 722 -28.21 -13.43 -27.62
N ALA A 723 -28.55 -14.39 -26.75
CA ALA A 723 -27.59 -15.00 -25.82
C ALA A 723 -26.57 -15.92 -26.52
N VAL A 724 -26.96 -16.50 -27.66
CA VAL A 724 -26.07 -17.21 -28.60
C VAL A 724 -26.46 -16.77 -30.00
N ALA A 725 -25.49 -16.33 -30.81
CA ALA A 725 -25.72 -15.68 -32.10
C ALA A 725 -24.89 -16.34 -33.21
N ASP A 726 -25.41 -17.45 -33.76
CA ASP A 726 -24.81 -18.24 -34.85
C ASP A 726 -23.45 -18.84 -34.48
N VAL A 727 -23.42 -19.65 -33.42
CA VAL A 727 -22.21 -20.37 -33.01
C VAL A 727 -22.01 -21.62 -33.87
N ASP A 728 -20.85 -21.70 -34.51
CA ASP A 728 -20.28 -22.89 -35.15
C ASP A 728 -19.18 -23.48 -34.27
N LEU A 729 -19.25 -24.77 -33.97
CA LEU A 729 -18.25 -25.46 -33.13
C LEU A 729 -18.23 -26.95 -33.40
N ASP A 730 -17.04 -27.49 -33.71
CA ASP A 730 -16.80 -28.93 -33.78
C ASP A 730 -15.81 -29.39 -32.70
N VAL A 731 -16.16 -30.51 -32.06
CA VAL A 731 -15.36 -31.18 -31.04
C VAL A 731 -15.11 -32.61 -31.48
N THR A 732 -13.83 -32.96 -31.63
CA THR A 732 -13.39 -34.30 -32.01
C THR A 732 -13.44 -35.25 -30.81
N PRO A 733 -13.72 -36.55 -31.02
CA PRO A 733 -13.66 -37.54 -29.94
C PRO A 733 -12.30 -37.55 -29.23
N GLY A 734 -12.30 -37.57 -27.90
CA GLY A 734 -11.10 -37.61 -27.05
C GLY A 734 -10.40 -36.26 -26.82
N SER A 735 -10.92 -35.16 -27.39
CA SER A 735 -10.38 -33.81 -27.17
C SER A 735 -10.99 -33.13 -25.95
N SER A 736 -10.26 -32.16 -25.38
CA SER A 736 -10.73 -31.29 -24.30
C SER A 736 -10.80 -29.83 -24.76
N VAL A 737 -12.01 -29.27 -24.82
CA VAL A 737 -12.27 -27.91 -25.31
C VAL A 737 -12.74 -27.01 -24.18
N ALA A 738 -12.03 -25.92 -23.93
CA ALA A 738 -12.45 -24.88 -23.00
C ALA A 738 -13.28 -23.82 -23.71
N LEU A 739 -14.52 -23.62 -23.26
CA LEU A 739 -15.35 -22.48 -23.64
C LEU A 739 -15.01 -21.32 -22.70
N TRP A 740 -14.26 -20.35 -23.22
CA TRP A 740 -13.81 -19.18 -22.49
C TRP A 740 -14.70 -17.97 -22.78
N GLY A 741 -14.92 -17.09 -21.81
CA GLY A 741 -15.57 -15.80 -22.03
C GLY A 741 -16.00 -15.17 -20.71
N GLU A 742 -16.36 -13.89 -20.74
CA GLU A 742 -16.93 -13.21 -19.56
C GLU A 742 -18.29 -13.81 -19.16
N ASN A 743 -18.77 -13.45 -17.97
CA ASN A 743 -20.13 -13.79 -17.56
C ASN A 743 -21.12 -13.11 -18.51
N GLY A 744 -22.11 -13.87 -18.99
CA GLY A 744 -23.06 -13.38 -20.00
C GLY A 744 -22.64 -13.59 -21.45
N ALA A 745 -21.42 -14.08 -21.73
CA ALA A 745 -20.94 -14.35 -23.10
C ALA A 745 -21.71 -15.48 -23.85
N GLY A 746 -22.62 -16.20 -23.19
CA GLY A 746 -23.44 -17.26 -23.78
C GLY A 746 -23.01 -18.70 -23.48
N LYS A 747 -21.95 -18.91 -22.68
CA LYS A 747 -21.35 -20.22 -22.35
C LYS A 747 -22.36 -21.24 -21.79
N THR A 748 -22.96 -20.93 -20.64
CA THR A 748 -23.98 -21.76 -19.98
C THR A 748 -25.23 -21.93 -20.86
N THR A 749 -25.62 -20.89 -21.59
CA THR A 749 -26.73 -20.95 -22.54
C THR A 749 -26.45 -21.95 -23.66
N LEU A 750 -25.23 -21.97 -24.20
CA LEU A 750 -24.79 -22.92 -25.22
C LEU A 750 -24.82 -24.36 -24.69
N ILE A 751 -24.28 -24.63 -23.49
CA ILE A 751 -24.37 -25.95 -22.85
C ILE A 751 -25.84 -26.39 -22.69
N LYS A 752 -26.70 -25.50 -22.20
CA LYS A 752 -28.13 -25.80 -22.03
C LYS A 752 -28.85 -26.05 -23.36
N CYS A 753 -28.38 -25.45 -24.46
CA CYS A 753 -28.86 -25.77 -25.81
C CYS A 753 -28.44 -27.19 -26.24
N VAL A 754 -27.17 -27.57 -26.00
CA VAL A 754 -26.67 -28.94 -26.28
C VAL A 754 -27.43 -30.01 -25.50
N LEU A 755 -27.76 -29.75 -24.23
CA LEU A 755 -28.56 -30.66 -23.41
C LEU A 755 -30.05 -30.71 -23.82
N GLY A 756 -30.50 -29.79 -24.67
CA GLY A 756 -31.90 -29.62 -25.05
C GLY A 756 -32.78 -29.06 -23.93
N LEU A 757 -32.18 -28.39 -22.93
CA LEU A 757 -32.89 -27.66 -21.87
C LEU A 757 -33.40 -26.29 -22.37
N HIS A 758 -32.77 -25.75 -23.41
CA HIS A 758 -33.25 -24.58 -24.13
C HIS A 758 -33.47 -24.91 -25.60
N ARG A 759 -34.62 -24.47 -26.15
CA ARG A 759 -34.87 -24.50 -27.59
C ARG A 759 -34.01 -23.45 -28.29
N CYS A 760 -33.26 -23.87 -29.30
CA CYS A 760 -32.38 -23.06 -30.14
C CYS A 760 -32.66 -23.30 -31.63
N HIS A 761 -32.22 -22.35 -32.47
CA HIS A 761 -32.12 -22.48 -33.92
C HIS A 761 -30.74 -23.06 -34.30
N GLY A 762 -30.58 -23.50 -35.54
CA GLY A 762 -29.37 -24.17 -36.03
C GLY A 762 -29.41 -25.70 -35.91
N GLU A 763 -28.33 -26.36 -36.33
CA GLU A 763 -28.16 -27.81 -36.24
C GLU A 763 -27.28 -28.19 -35.04
N LEU A 764 -27.70 -29.23 -34.31
CA LEU A 764 -26.99 -29.72 -33.13
C LEU A 764 -26.92 -31.25 -33.16
N ARG A 765 -25.70 -31.78 -33.33
CA ARG A 765 -25.46 -33.23 -33.40
C ARG A 765 -24.47 -33.67 -32.33
N VAL A 766 -24.78 -34.79 -31.67
CA VAL A 766 -23.90 -35.44 -30.68
C VAL A 766 -23.63 -36.86 -31.17
N ALA A 767 -22.38 -37.17 -31.50
CA ALA A 767 -21.98 -38.42 -32.17
C ALA A 767 -22.88 -38.76 -33.38
N GLY A 768 -23.17 -37.77 -34.22
CA GLY A 768 -24.04 -37.88 -35.39
C GLY A 768 -25.56 -37.85 -35.11
N ILE A 769 -25.98 -37.96 -33.84
CA ILE A 769 -27.39 -37.94 -33.42
C ILE A 769 -27.87 -36.50 -33.29
N ASP A 770 -28.92 -36.13 -34.04
CA ASP A 770 -29.59 -34.83 -33.91
C ASP A 770 -30.24 -34.71 -32.51
N ALA A 771 -29.70 -33.82 -31.67
CA ALA A 771 -30.14 -33.66 -30.29
C ALA A 771 -31.51 -32.97 -30.17
N ARG A 772 -31.96 -32.26 -31.21
CA ARG A 772 -33.29 -31.62 -31.23
C ARG A 772 -34.37 -32.65 -31.55
N ARG A 773 -34.13 -33.54 -32.52
CA ARG A 773 -35.08 -34.59 -32.93
C ARG A 773 -35.03 -35.81 -32.02
N GLN A 774 -33.82 -36.22 -31.60
CA GLN A 774 -33.56 -37.45 -30.85
C GLN A 774 -32.92 -37.15 -29.48
N GLY A 775 -33.41 -36.11 -28.78
CA GLY A 775 -32.77 -35.61 -27.55
C GLY A 775 -32.60 -36.64 -26.43
N LYS A 776 -33.47 -37.65 -26.30
CA LYS A 776 -33.27 -38.75 -25.32
C LYS A 776 -32.05 -39.61 -25.67
N SER A 777 -31.86 -39.93 -26.94
CA SER A 777 -30.71 -40.71 -27.42
C SER A 777 -29.41 -39.91 -27.29
N ALA A 778 -29.42 -38.63 -27.67
CA ALA A 778 -28.28 -37.74 -27.51
C ALA A 778 -27.88 -37.57 -26.03
N ARG A 779 -28.83 -37.30 -25.12
CA ARG A 779 -28.54 -37.14 -23.68
C ARG A 779 -27.99 -38.39 -23.00
N ARG A 780 -28.23 -39.60 -23.53
CA ARG A 780 -27.61 -40.83 -23.01
C ARG A 780 -26.11 -40.88 -23.24
N LEU A 781 -25.59 -40.12 -24.21
CA LEU A 781 -24.18 -40.01 -24.53
C LEU A 781 -23.47 -38.89 -23.76
N ILE A 782 -24.20 -38.14 -22.92
CA ILE A 782 -23.69 -36.95 -22.24
C ILE A 782 -23.71 -37.15 -20.73
N GLY A 783 -22.54 -36.97 -20.09
CA GLY A 783 -22.42 -36.69 -18.67
C GLY A 783 -22.40 -35.18 -18.46
N HIS A 784 -23.22 -34.65 -17.55
CA HIS A 784 -23.29 -33.21 -17.29
C HIS A 784 -23.04 -32.90 -15.82
N VAL A 785 -22.16 -31.93 -15.57
CA VAL A 785 -22.00 -31.26 -14.28
C VAL A 785 -22.49 -29.83 -14.44
N ALA A 786 -23.52 -29.46 -13.69
CA ALA A 786 -24.10 -28.11 -13.71
C ALA A 786 -23.31 -27.16 -12.80
N GLN A 787 -23.39 -25.86 -13.07
CA GLN A 787 -22.76 -24.80 -12.27
C GLN A 787 -23.22 -24.81 -10.80
N GLU A 788 -24.52 -24.94 -10.58
CA GLU A 788 -25.12 -25.15 -9.26
C GLU A 788 -25.80 -26.52 -9.23
N PHE A 789 -25.32 -27.40 -8.35
CA PHE A 789 -25.80 -28.77 -8.26
C PHE A 789 -26.45 -29.02 -6.90
N ALA A 790 -27.79 -29.02 -6.87
CA ALA A 790 -28.57 -29.28 -5.66
C ALA A 790 -28.64 -30.81 -5.40
N LEU A 791 -28.02 -31.24 -4.32
CA LEU A 791 -28.06 -32.63 -3.84
C LEU A 791 -28.87 -32.74 -2.55
N ALA A 792 -29.50 -33.89 -2.33
CA ALA A 792 -30.20 -34.16 -1.08
C ALA A 792 -29.19 -34.29 0.07
N ASP A 793 -29.18 -33.30 0.96
CA ASP A 793 -28.15 -33.12 1.99
C ASP A 793 -28.12 -34.24 3.05
N ASP A 794 -29.27 -34.89 3.30
CA ASP A 794 -29.40 -35.94 4.32
C ASP A 794 -29.09 -37.35 3.82
N ALA A 795 -29.02 -37.56 2.50
CA ALA A 795 -28.63 -38.83 1.91
C ALA A 795 -27.11 -39.04 2.05
N SER A 796 -26.67 -40.30 2.13
CA SER A 796 -25.25 -40.63 1.99
C SER A 796 -24.76 -40.46 0.55
N THR A 797 -23.46 -40.31 0.38
CA THR A 797 -22.78 -40.26 -0.93
C THR A 797 -23.19 -41.44 -1.81
N ARG A 798 -23.19 -42.66 -1.25
CA ARG A 798 -23.56 -43.90 -1.98
C ARG A 798 -25.04 -43.95 -2.33
N GLU A 799 -25.93 -43.57 -1.41
CA GLU A 799 -27.37 -43.51 -1.67
C GLU A 799 -27.71 -42.53 -2.78
N THR A 800 -27.03 -41.38 -2.81
CA THR A 800 -27.19 -40.36 -3.86
C THR A 800 -26.83 -40.92 -5.23
N VAL A 801 -25.66 -41.56 -5.37
CA VAL A 801 -25.24 -42.16 -6.64
C VAL A 801 -26.17 -43.31 -7.05
N ALA A 802 -26.57 -44.16 -6.10
CA ALA A 802 -27.50 -45.26 -6.35
C ALA A 802 -28.88 -44.77 -6.84
N PHE A 803 -29.37 -43.65 -6.30
CA PHE A 803 -30.59 -43.00 -6.75
C PHE A 803 -30.49 -42.54 -8.21
N PHE A 804 -29.42 -41.83 -8.58
CA PHE A 804 -29.20 -41.41 -9.96
C PHE A 804 -28.95 -42.59 -10.92
N ALA A 805 -28.33 -43.67 -10.44
CA ALA A 805 -28.15 -44.90 -11.22
C ALA A 805 -29.50 -45.50 -11.62
N ARG A 806 -30.45 -45.57 -10.68
CA ARG A 806 -31.83 -46.01 -10.96
C ARG A 806 -32.55 -45.08 -11.94
N LEU A 807 -32.43 -43.76 -11.77
CA LEU A 807 -33.03 -42.78 -12.68
C LEU A 807 -32.48 -42.92 -14.12
N LYS A 808 -31.17 -43.14 -14.25
CA LYS A 808 -30.50 -43.37 -15.54
C LYS A 808 -30.70 -44.79 -16.10
N ARG A 809 -31.38 -45.68 -15.35
CA ARG A 809 -31.58 -47.11 -15.69
C ARG A 809 -30.27 -47.86 -15.91
N VAL A 810 -29.26 -47.58 -15.09
CA VAL A 810 -27.98 -48.30 -15.06
C VAL A 810 -27.87 -49.15 -13.78
N PRO A 811 -27.10 -50.25 -13.78
CA PRO A 811 -26.93 -51.09 -12.59
C PRO A 811 -26.41 -50.31 -11.39
N VAL A 812 -27.04 -50.49 -10.22
CA VAL A 812 -26.63 -49.84 -8.96
C VAL A 812 -25.22 -50.26 -8.54
N SER A 813 -24.73 -51.42 -9.00
CA SER A 813 -23.34 -51.86 -8.82
C SER A 813 -22.31 -50.89 -9.43
N GLN A 814 -22.69 -50.03 -10.38
CA GLN A 814 -21.81 -48.99 -10.90
C GLN A 814 -21.54 -47.87 -9.88
N ALA A 815 -22.35 -47.74 -8.82
CA ALA A 815 -22.21 -46.66 -7.84
C ALA A 815 -20.84 -46.71 -7.14
N ASP A 816 -20.41 -47.90 -6.73
CA ASP A 816 -19.13 -48.07 -6.05
C ASP A 816 -17.95 -47.83 -7.01
N VAL A 817 -18.08 -48.27 -8.27
CA VAL A 817 -17.07 -48.05 -9.33
C VAL A 817 -16.86 -46.57 -9.63
N VAL A 818 -17.93 -45.78 -9.78
CA VAL A 818 -17.78 -44.34 -10.07
C VAL A 818 -17.29 -43.56 -8.86
N LEU A 819 -17.66 -43.97 -7.63
CA LEU A 819 -17.15 -43.36 -6.41
C LEU A 819 -15.66 -43.62 -6.21
N GLU A 820 -15.18 -44.80 -6.57
CA GLU A 820 -13.76 -45.11 -6.58
C GLU A 820 -13.00 -44.25 -7.60
N ARG A 821 -13.51 -44.14 -8.83
CA ARG A 821 -12.89 -43.33 -9.90
C ARG A 821 -12.72 -41.85 -9.54
N VAL A 822 -13.61 -41.27 -8.72
CA VAL A 822 -13.50 -39.87 -8.27
C VAL A 822 -12.82 -39.73 -6.90
N GLY A 823 -12.34 -40.82 -6.30
CA GLY A 823 -11.68 -40.81 -4.99
C GLY A 823 -12.61 -40.56 -3.80
N LEU A 824 -13.88 -40.95 -3.89
CA LEU A 824 -14.88 -40.82 -2.83
C LEU A 824 -15.29 -42.15 -2.17
N ALA A 825 -14.68 -43.28 -2.53
CA ALA A 825 -14.98 -44.59 -1.91
C ALA A 825 -14.91 -44.58 -0.36
N PRO A 826 -13.90 -43.95 0.29
CA PRO A 826 -13.84 -43.87 1.77
C PRO A 826 -14.96 -43.02 2.39
N GLN A 827 -15.62 -42.17 1.60
CA GLN A 827 -16.67 -41.24 2.03
C GLN A 827 -18.07 -41.73 1.60
N SER A 828 -18.19 -42.98 1.14
CA SER A 828 -19.42 -43.57 0.61
C SER A 828 -20.59 -43.52 1.62
N ALA A 829 -20.33 -43.76 2.90
CA ALA A 829 -21.32 -43.72 3.98
C ALA A 829 -21.57 -42.32 4.56
N LYS A 830 -20.75 -41.32 4.20
CA LYS A 830 -20.86 -39.96 4.72
C LYS A 830 -22.07 -39.25 4.10
N ARG A 831 -22.80 -38.47 4.90
CA ARG A 831 -23.93 -37.65 4.40
C ARG A 831 -23.42 -36.53 3.49
N VAL A 832 -24.18 -36.20 2.45
CA VAL A 832 -23.84 -35.15 1.48
C VAL A 832 -23.58 -33.81 2.17
N ARG A 833 -24.36 -33.44 3.19
CA ARG A 833 -24.15 -32.21 3.98
C ARG A 833 -22.78 -32.11 4.67
N ALA A 834 -22.16 -33.25 4.96
CA ALA A 834 -20.86 -33.32 5.63
C ALA A 834 -19.67 -33.38 4.65
N LEU A 835 -19.94 -33.42 3.34
CA LEU A 835 -18.91 -33.33 2.30
C LEU A 835 -18.45 -31.88 2.14
N SER A 836 -17.14 -31.67 1.96
CA SER A 836 -16.61 -30.36 1.55
C SER A 836 -17.07 -29.99 0.14
N GLY A 837 -16.97 -28.72 -0.26
CA GLY A 837 -17.32 -28.29 -1.63
C GLY A 837 -16.61 -29.10 -2.72
N GLY A 838 -15.32 -29.40 -2.53
CA GLY A 838 -14.54 -30.29 -3.40
C GLY A 838 -15.08 -31.72 -3.47
N MET A 839 -15.50 -32.27 -2.35
CA MET A 839 -16.14 -33.60 -2.33
C MET A 839 -17.51 -33.59 -3.00
N LYS A 840 -18.30 -32.50 -2.86
CA LYS A 840 -19.59 -32.35 -3.56
C LYS A 840 -19.40 -32.25 -5.08
N GLN A 841 -18.39 -31.52 -5.56
CA GLN A 841 -18.06 -31.48 -7.00
C GLN A 841 -17.62 -32.84 -7.54
N ARG A 842 -16.80 -33.58 -6.80
CA ARG A 842 -16.43 -34.97 -7.16
C ARG A 842 -17.64 -35.90 -7.19
N LEU A 843 -18.60 -35.72 -6.28
CA LEU A 843 -19.85 -36.47 -6.29
C LEU A 843 -20.71 -36.13 -7.52
N ALA A 844 -20.80 -34.86 -7.91
CA ALA A 844 -21.47 -34.44 -9.14
C ALA A 844 -20.82 -35.07 -10.37
N LEU A 845 -19.48 -35.10 -10.42
CA LEU A 845 -18.73 -35.79 -11.47
C LEU A 845 -18.99 -37.30 -11.48
N ALA A 846 -19.07 -37.96 -10.32
CA ALA A 846 -19.43 -39.39 -10.23
C ALA A 846 -20.82 -39.67 -10.82
N ILE A 847 -21.79 -38.80 -10.55
CA ILE A 847 -23.15 -38.89 -11.11
C ILE A 847 -23.13 -38.65 -12.62
N ALA A 848 -22.32 -37.72 -13.10
CA ALA A 848 -22.14 -37.46 -14.54
C ALA A 848 -21.56 -38.69 -15.26
N LEU A 849 -20.66 -39.44 -14.61
CA LEU A 849 -20.01 -40.64 -15.15
C LEU A 849 -20.87 -41.91 -15.16
N LEU A 850 -22.03 -41.92 -14.49
CA LEU A 850 -22.96 -43.06 -14.53
C LEU A 850 -23.43 -43.36 -15.96
N GLY A 851 -23.30 -44.62 -16.38
CA GLY A 851 -23.55 -45.06 -17.76
C GLY A 851 -22.35 -44.90 -18.70
N ASP A 852 -21.19 -44.49 -18.16
CA ASP A 852 -19.92 -44.31 -18.86
C ASP A 852 -20.01 -43.45 -20.15
N PRO A 853 -20.63 -42.25 -20.10
CA PRO A 853 -20.83 -41.44 -21.30
C PRO A 853 -19.51 -41.04 -21.97
N PRO A 854 -19.45 -40.96 -23.32
CA PRO A 854 -18.25 -40.55 -24.04
C PRO A 854 -17.99 -39.03 -24.05
N LEU A 855 -19.03 -38.20 -23.83
CA LEU A 855 -18.95 -36.73 -23.79
C LEU A 855 -19.29 -36.21 -22.38
N LEU A 856 -18.42 -35.38 -21.82
CA LEU A 856 -18.63 -34.66 -20.57
C LEU A 856 -18.83 -33.16 -20.83
N LEU A 857 -19.96 -32.60 -20.39
CA LEU A 857 -20.27 -31.18 -20.43
C LEU A 857 -20.21 -30.60 -19.01
N LEU A 858 -19.20 -29.80 -18.73
CA LEU A 858 -18.90 -29.31 -17.39
C LEU A 858 -19.09 -27.79 -17.33
N ASP A 859 -20.11 -27.31 -16.63
CA ASP A 859 -20.36 -25.88 -16.52
C ASP A 859 -19.71 -25.32 -15.24
N GLU A 860 -18.61 -24.59 -15.40
CA GLU A 860 -17.75 -24.05 -14.33
C GLU A 860 -17.47 -25.05 -13.19
N PRO A 861 -16.89 -26.23 -13.48
CA PRO A 861 -16.89 -27.37 -12.55
C PRO A 861 -15.98 -27.19 -11.33
N THR A 862 -15.14 -26.16 -11.33
CA THR A 862 -14.18 -25.77 -10.29
C THR A 862 -14.61 -24.48 -9.56
N SER A 863 -15.79 -23.96 -9.88
CA SER A 863 -16.43 -22.90 -9.10
C SER A 863 -16.60 -23.40 -7.65
N ASN A 864 -16.36 -22.51 -6.68
CA ASN A 864 -16.44 -22.80 -5.24
C ASN A 864 -15.40 -23.79 -4.66
N LEU A 865 -14.28 -24.07 -5.37
CA LEU A 865 -13.16 -24.88 -4.87
C LEU A 865 -11.94 -24.04 -4.46
N ASP A 866 -11.31 -24.37 -3.33
CA ASP A 866 -10.00 -23.84 -2.93
C ASP A 866 -8.89 -24.29 -3.89
N ALA A 867 -7.72 -23.66 -3.82
CA ALA A 867 -6.62 -23.89 -4.77
C ALA A 867 -6.13 -25.36 -4.79
N ARG A 868 -6.12 -26.04 -3.64
CA ARG A 868 -5.69 -27.44 -3.56
C ARG A 868 -6.77 -28.37 -4.10
N ALA A 869 -8.02 -28.19 -3.69
CA ALA A 869 -9.15 -29.00 -4.17
C ALA A 869 -9.37 -28.84 -5.68
N ARG A 870 -9.20 -27.62 -6.21
CA ARG A 870 -9.25 -27.31 -7.64
C ARG A 870 -8.19 -28.07 -8.41
N ARG A 871 -6.92 -27.99 -8.01
CA ARG A 871 -5.82 -28.70 -8.68
C ARG A 871 -6.09 -30.21 -8.74
N GLN A 872 -6.50 -30.81 -7.61
CA GLN A 872 -6.84 -32.23 -7.57
C GLN A 872 -8.05 -32.58 -8.45
N PHE A 873 -9.03 -31.68 -8.60
CA PHE A 873 -10.17 -31.90 -9.49
C PHE A 873 -9.75 -31.81 -10.98
N LEU A 874 -8.90 -30.85 -11.33
CA LEU A 874 -8.33 -30.74 -12.68
C LEU A 874 -7.46 -31.96 -13.04
N GLU A 875 -6.68 -32.49 -12.10
CA GLU A 875 -5.93 -33.75 -12.28
C GLU A 875 -6.88 -34.94 -12.57
N LEU A 876 -8.03 -35.02 -11.90
CA LEU A 876 -9.06 -36.02 -12.21
C LEU A 876 -9.63 -35.85 -13.62
N LEU A 877 -9.91 -34.62 -14.05
CA LEU A 877 -10.38 -34.35 -15.42
C LEU A 877 -9.33 -34.72 -16.47
N ALA A 878 -8.06 -34.40 -16.22
CA ALA A 878 -6.95 -34.79 -17.08
C ALA A 878 -6.83 -36.32 -17.18
N GLY A 879 -7.02 -37.05 -16.08
CA GLY A 879 -7.07 -38.51 -16.06
C GLY A 879 -8.23 -39.09 -16.87
N LEU A 880 -9.44 -38.51 -16.78
CA LEU A 880 -10.61 -38.93 -17.57
C LEU A 880 -10.40 -38.69 -19.07
N ARG A 881 -9.80 -37.55 -19.42
CA ARG A 881 -9.40 -37.25 -20.79
C ARG A 881 -8.38 -38.27 -21.31
N ALA A 882 -7.34 -38.57 -20.52
CA ALA A 882 -6.33 -39.59 -20.89
C ALA A 882 -6.95 -40.99 -21.09
N ALA A 883 -8.05 -41.29 -20.40
CA ALA A 883 -8.86 -42.50 -20.60
C ALA A 883 -9.80 -42.44 -21.84
N GLY A 884 -9.66 -41.43 -22.71
CA GLY A 884 -10.38 -41.31 -23.98
C GLY A 884 -11.72 -40.58 -23.91
N LYS A 885 -12.06 -39.93 -22.79
CA LYS A 885 -13.28 -39.12 -22.69
C LYS A 885 -13.14 -37.79 -23.41
N THR A 886 -14.20 -37.34 -24.07
CA THR A 886 -14.28 -36.00 -24.66
C THR A 886 -14.83 -35.03 -23.62
N ILE A 887 -14.18 -33.87 -23.43
CA ILE A 887 -14.56 -32.90 -22.39
C ILE A 887 -14.82 -31.54 -23.04
N VAL A 888 -15.98 -30.95 -22.75
CA VAL A 888 -16.25 -29.54 -23.02
C VAL A 888 -16.56 -28.88 -21.69
N PHE A 889 -15.76 -27.89 -21.30
CA PHE A 889 -15.92 -27.22 -20.02
C PHE A 889 -15.93 -25.70 -20.18
N THR A 890 -16.73 -25.02 -19.36
CA THR A 890 -16.72 -23.55 -19.30
C THR A 890 -15.78 -23.11 -18.19
N THR A 891 -15.00 -22.08 -18.47
CA THR A 891 -14.13 -21.46 -17.47
C THR A 891 -13.87 -20.00 -17.82
N HIS A 892 -13.58 -19.22 -16.80
CA HIS A 892 -13.07 -17.86 -16.89
C HIS A 892 -11.73 -17.73 -16.14
N ARG A 893 -11.04 -18.86 -15.86
CA ARG A 893 -9.74 -18.90 -15.16
C ARG A 893 -8.60 -19.47 -16.02
N PRO A 894 -7.54 -18.71 -16.32
CA PRO A 894 -6.54 -19.13 -17.31
C PRO A 894 -5.73 -20.36 -16.86
N GLU A 895 -5.57 -20.52 -15.55
CA GLU A 895 -4.93 -21.70 -14.92
C GLU A 895 -5.64 -23.04 -15.22
N GLU A 896 -6.96 -23.04 -15.42
CA GLU A 896 -7.73 -24.25 -15.74
C GLU A 896 -7.56 -24.65 -17.20
N VAL A 897 -7.48 -23.63 -18.06
CA VAL A 897 -7.13 -23.76 -19.48
C VAL A 897 -5.75 -24.39 -19.63
N ALA A 898 -4.76 -23.91 -18.86
CA ALA A 898 -3.39 -24.41 -18.92
C ALA A 898 -3.24 -25.90 -18.58
N LEU A 899 -4.10 -26.45 -17.71
CA LEU A 899 -3.98 -27.81 -17.18
C LEU A 899 -4.79 -28.86 -17.94
N VAL A 900 -5.97 -28.48 -18.48
CA VAL A 900 -6.96 -29.46 -18.96
C VAL A 900 -7.35 -29.25 -20.43
N ALA A 901 -7.24 -28.03 -20.97
CA ALA A 901 -7.68 -27.74 -22.33
C ALA A 901 -6.63 -28.13 -23.38
N ASP A 902 -7.10 -28.67 -24.50
CA ASP A 902 -6.32 -28.78 -25.75
C ASP A 902 -6.56 -27.59 -26.67
N ARG A 903 -7.74 -26.99 -26.55
CA ARG A 903 -8.23 -25.96 -27.44
C ARG A 903 -9.10 -24.99 -26.64
N VAL A 904 -8.94 -23.70 -26.91
CA VAL A 904 -9.68 -22.62 -26.24
C VAL A 904 -10.56 -21.93 -27.26
N VAL A 905 -11.86 -22.00 -27.06
CA VAL A 905 -12.86 -21.30 -27.87
C VAL A 905 -13.34 -20.10 -27.07
N VAL A 906 -13.01 -18.90 -27.52
CA VAL A 906 -13.39 -17.65 -26.86
C VAL A 906 -14.75 -17.21 -27.40
N LEU A 907 -15.71 -17.08 -26.49
CA LEU A 907 -17.03 -16.53 -26.73
C LEU A 907 -17.10 -15.09 -26.23
N GLU A 908 -17.64 -14.19 -27.05
CA GLU A 908 -17.97 -12.82 -26.71
C GLU A 908 -19.32 -12.44 -27.30
N ARG A 909 -20.22 -11.88 -26.48
CA ARG A 909 -21.58 -11.46 -26.89
C ARG A 909 -22.34 -12.53 -27.73
N GLY A 910 -22.20 -13.79 -27.32
CA GLY A 910 -22.89 -14.92 -27.96
C GLY A 910 -22.24 -15.45 -29.25
N LYS A 911 -21.06 -14.95 -29.65
CA LYS A 911 -20.33 -15.37 -30.86
C LYS A 911 -18.96 -15.95 -30.51
N VAL A 912 -18.47 -16.87 -31.35
CA VAL A 912 -17.07 -17.32 -31.29
C VAL A 912 -16.20 -16.24 -31.92
N VAL A 913 -15.28 -15.67 -31.15
CA VAL A 913 -14.35 -14.63 -31.61
C VAL A 913 -12.94 -15.16 -31.83
N ALA A 914 -12.58 -16.28 -31.20
CA ALA A 914 -11.30 -16.92 -31.41
C ALA A 914 -11.36 -18.42 -31.07
N ASP A 915 -10.57 -19.23 -31.78
CA ASP A 915 -10.36 -20.66 -31.52
C ASP A 915 -8.85 -20.94 -31.65
N LEU A 916 -8.17 -21.08 -30.51
CA LEU A 916 -6.71 -21.03 -30.43
C LEU A 916 -6.12 -22.01 -29.40
N PRO A 917 -4.82 -22.36 -29.51
CA PRO A 917 -4.12 -23.16 -28.51
C PRO A 917 -4.02 -22.44 -27.15
N PRO A 918 -3.99 -23.19 -26.02
CA PRO A 918 -3.84 -22.62 -24.68
C PRO A 918 -2.61 -21.71 -24.48
N SER A 919 -1.47 -22.03 -25.08
CA SER A 919 -0.23 -21.26 -24.92
C SER A 919 -0.33 -19.84 -25.48
N GLU A 920 -0.97 -19.69 -26.64
CA GLU A 920 -1.21 -18.41 -27.29
C GLU A 920 -2.26 -17.59 -26.52
N PHE A 921 -3.31 -18.25 -26.04
CA PHE A 921 -4.35 -17.64 -25.22
C PHE A 921 -3.81 -17.02 -23.92
N LEU A 922 -2.87 -17.68 -23.25
CA LEU A 922 -2.28 -17.21 -21.99
C LEU A 922 -1.34 -16.01 -22.18
N ALA A 923 -0.65 -15.93 -23.31
CA ALA A 923 0.29 -14.86 -23.60
C ALA A 923 -0.39 -13.49 -23.79
N GLN A 924 -1.59 -13.47 -24.39
CA GLN A 924 -2.30 -12.25 -24.79
C GLN A 924 -3.03 -11.51 -23.63
N ARG A 925 -3.06 -12.05 -22.40
CA ARG A 925 -4.00 -11.57 -21.34
C ARG A 925 -3.40 -11.34 -19.95
N THR A 926 -2.10 -11.08 -19.86
CA THR A 926 -1.48 -10.75 -18.56
C THR A 926 -1.47 -9.23 -18.33
N PRO A 927 -2.17 -8.69 -17.31
CA PRO A 927 -2.17 -7.25 -17.02
C PRO A 927 -0.76 -6.73 -16.67
N ARG A 928 -0.43 -5.53 -17.13
CA ARG A 928 0.81 -4.81 -16.78
C ARG A 928 0.54 -3.70 -15.74
N CYS A 929 1.57 -3.37 -14.98
CA CYS A 929 1.57 -2.29 -13.99
C CYS A 929 2.97 -1.70 -13.88
N THR A 930 3.07 -0.47 -13.38
CA THR A 930 4.35 0.22 -13.23
C THR A 930 4.77 0.22 -11.76
N LEU A 931 5.95 -0.31 -11.47
CA LEU A 931 6.60 -0.20 -10.15
C LEU A 931 7.44 1.06 -10.09
N ARG A 932 7.12 1.93 -9.15
CA ARG A 932 7.87 3.16 -8.90
C ARG A 932 8.76 2.95 -7.68
N ILE A 933 10.07 2.86 -7.91
CA ILE A 933 11.07 2.43 -6.94
C ILE A 933 12.01 3.61 -6.65
N PRO A 934 11.82 4.36 -5.55
CA PRO A 934 12.75 5.39 -5.13
C PRO A 934 14.11 4.79 -4.72
N LEU A 935 15.19 5.31 -5.31
CA LEU A 935 16.57 4.90 -5.04
C LEU A 935 17.47 6.12 -4.86
N ALA A 936 18.53 5.98 -4.05
CA ALA A 936 19.56 6.99 -3.91
C ALA A 936 20.28 7.23 -5.25
N ALA A 937 20.59 8.49 -5.58
CA ALA A 937 21.18 8.87 -6.87
C ALA A 937 22.49 8.11 -7.22
N SER A 938 23.22 7.62 -6.21
CA SER A 938 24.42 6.78 -6.37
C SER A 938 24.15 5.43 -7.05
N ASP A 939 22.94 4.89 -6.89
CA ASP A 939 22.63 3.49 -7.23
C ASP A 939 21.93 3.38 -8.58
N TRP A 940 21.56 4.51 -9.21
CA TRP A 940 20.75 4.54 -10.43
C TRP A 940 21.42 3.86 -11.61
N GLY A 941 22.72 4.10 -11.82
CA GLY A 941 23.46 3.50 -12.93
C GLY A 941 23.49 1.98 -12.84
N VAL A 942 23.71 1.44 -11.65
CA VAL A 942 23.75 -0.01 -11.38
C VAL A 942 22.34 -0.61 -11.48
N ALA A 943 21.36 0.05 -10.88
CA ALA A 943 19.97 -0.38 -10.85
C ALA A 943 19.33 -0.45 -12.26
N VAL A 944 19.52 0.59 -13.08
CA VAL A 944 19.03 0.62 -14.46
C VAL A 944 19.70 -0.46 -15.32
N ALA A 945 21.01 -0.64 -15.16
CA ALA A 945 21.75 -1.67 -15.89
C ALA A 945 21.27 -3.09 -15.51
N ALA A 946 21.10 -3.36 -14.21
CA ALA A 946 20.65 -4.67 -13.71
C ALA A 946 19.23 -5.01 -14.21
N LEU A 947 18.30 -4.06 -14.10
CA LEU A 947 16.90 -4.26 -14.52
C LEU A 947 16.76 -4.42 -16.04
N ARG A 948 17.50 -3.64 -16.84
CA ARG A 948 17.52 -3.81 -18.30
C ARG A 948 18.15 -5.13 -18.72
N THR A 949 19.20 -5.56 -18.04
CA THR A 949 19.82 -6.88 -18.27
C THR A 949 18.84 -8.02 -17.94
N ALA A 950 18.00 -7.84 -16.93
CA ALA A 950 16.93 -8.77 -16.57
C ALA A 950 15.68 -8.67 -17.48
N GLY A 951 15.69 -7.81 -18.51
CA GLY A 951 14.64 -7.69 -19.52
C GLY A 951 13.47 -6.78 -19.14
N PHE A 952 13.60 -5.95 -18.11
CA PHE A 952 12.56 -4.99 -17.74
C PHE A 952 12.69 -3.67 -18.51
N LYS A 953 11.54 -3.10 -18.89
CA LYS A 953 11.48 -1.73 -19.41
C LYS A 953 11.54 -0.77 -18.22
N VAL A 954 12.56 0.08 -18.23
CA VAL A 954 12.86 1.01 -17.13
C VAL A 954 12.94 2.43 -17.65
N GLU A 955 12.10 3.27 -17.08
CA GLU A 955 12.12 4.72 -17.21
C GLU A 955 12.59 5.35 -15.89
N THR A 956 13.05 6.59 -15.94
CA THR A 956 13.47 7.32 -14.74
C THR A 956 12.76 8.66 -14.70
N ASN A 957 12.08 8.95 -13.58
CA ASN A 957 11.79 10.33 -13.21
C ASN A 957 12.84 10.73 -12.19
N CYS A 958 13.23 12.01 -12.08
CA CYS A 958 14.34 12.51 -11.24
C CYS A 958 14.30 12.15 -9.73
N ARG A 959 13.36 11.30 -9.28
CA ARG A 959 13.15 10.83 -7.92
C ARG A 959 12.99 9.30 -7.77
N ALA A 960 12.74 8.53 -8.84
CA ALA A 960 12.50 7.08 -8.78
C ALA A 960 12.70 6.37 -10.14
N LEU A 961 12.98 5.07 -10.08
CA LEU A 961 12.90 4.18 -11.25
C LEU A 961 11.44 3.76 -11.49
N LEU A 962 10.99 3.84 -12.73
CA LEU A 962 9.69 3.35 -13.17
C LEU A 962 9.92 2.06 -13.95
N VAL A 963 9.46 0.95 -13.42
CA VAL A 963 9.69 -0.38 -13.98
C VAL A 963 8.35 -0.98 -14.41
N GLU A 964 8.16 -1.13 -15.71
CA GLU A 964 6.98 -1.80 -16.26
C GLU A 964 7.09 -3.31 -16.00
N VAL A 965 6.10 -3.88 -15.32
CA VAL A 965 6.12 -5.29 -14.90
C VAL A 965 4.73 -5.90 -15.02
N SER A 966 4.67 -7.20 -15.31
CA SER A 966 3.39 -7.91 -15.24
C SER A 966 2.87 -7.94 -13.79
N ALA A 967 1.55 -7.88 -13.62
CA ALA A 967 0.92 -7.93 -12.30
C ALA A 967 1.29 -9.19 -11.49
N THR A 968 1.76 -10.24 -12.15
CA THR A 968 2.22 -11.51 -11.55
C THR A 968 3.71 -11.53 -11.18
N ARG A 969 4.52 -10.57 -11.66
CA ARG A 969 5.99 -10.56 -11.49
C ARG A 969 6.51 -9.33 -10.72
N LYS A 970 5.65 -8.63 -9.97
CA LYS A 970 5.99 -7.38 -9.26
C LYS A 970 7.17 -7.51 -8.28
N ALA A 971 7.40 -8.70 -7.70
CA ALA A 971 8.50 -8.90 -6.77
C ALA A 971 9.88 -9.03 -7.46
N GLU A 972 9.90 -9.25 -8.78
CA GLU A 972 11.12 -9.61 -9.48
C GLU A 972 12.05 -8.44 -9.77
N PRO A 973 11.58 -7.24 -10.15
CA PRO A 973 12.42 -6.04 -10.19
C PRO A 973 13.11 -5.77 -8.85
N LEU A 974 12.39 -5.95 -7.73
CA LEU A 974 12.94 -5.76 -6.38
C LEU A 974 14.05 -6.77 -6.07
N ARG A 975 13.86 -8.04 -6.48
CA ARG A 975 14.86 -9.10 -6.34
C ARG A 975 16.11 -8.80 -7.18
N VAL A 976 15.94 -8.38 -8.43
CA VAL A 976 17.06 -8.03 -9.33
C VAL A 976 17.87 -6.86 -8.77
N LEU A 977 17.19 -5.85 -8.22
CA LEU A 977 17.85 -4.73 -7.56
C LEU A 977 18.62 -5.15 -6.30
N ALA A 978 18.03 -6.02 -5.47
CA ALA A 978 18.69 -6.56 -4.28
C ALA A 978 19.93 -7.40 -4.63
N GLU A 979 19.84 -8.23 -5.68
CA GLU A 979 20.96 -9.02 -6.21
C GLU A 979 22.08 -8.14 -6.79
N ALA A 980 21.72 -6.99 -7.35
CA ALA A 980 22.66 -5.96 -7.81
C ALA A 980 23.22 -5.08 -6.69
N GLY A 981 22.87 -5.35 -5.42
CA GLY A 981 23.35 -4.58 -4.27
C GLY A 981 22.70 -3.20 -4.11
N CYS A 982 21.60 -2.93 -4.80
CA CYS A 982 20.84 -1.68 -4.67
C CYS A 982 19.85 -1.82 -3.51
N ALA A 983 19.96 -0.97 -2.50
CA ALA A 983 19.07 -1.00 -1.34
C ALA A 983 17.71 -0.38 -1.68
N VAL A 984 16.67 -1.21 -1.84
CA VAL A 984 15.30 -0.73 -2.01
C VAL A 984 14.67 -0.49 -0.64
N VAL A 985 14.44 0.79 -0.31
CA VAL A 985 13.87 1.20 0.99
C VAL A 985 12.34 1.29 0.94
N ASP A 986 11.78 1.59 -0.24
CA ASP A 986 10.35 1.77 -0.46
C ASP A 986 9.99 1.49 -1.94
N PHE A 987 8.71 1.25 -2.24
CA PHE A 987 8.20 1.14 -3.61
C PHE A 987 6.69 1.43 -3.67
N GLU A 988 6.24 2.01 -4.78
CA GLU A 988 4.83 2.27 -5.09
C GLU A 988 4.42 1.45 -6.34
N VAL A 989 3.15 1.07 -6.43
CA VAL A 989 2.58 0.39 -7.60
C VAL A 989 1.57 1.34 -8.23
N GLU A 990 1.85 1.79 -9.45
CA GLU A 990 0.94 2.58 -10.26
C GLU A 990 0.19 1.65 -11.23
N SER A 991 -1.13 1.77 -11.30
CA SER A 991 -1.93 1.08 -12.33
C SER A 991 -1.83 1.84 -13.64
N GLU A 992 -1.57 1.13 -14.74
CA GLU A 992 -1.88 1.69 -16.06
C GLU A 992 -3.40 1.86 -16.17
N ALA A 993 -3.84 3.08 -16.50
CA ALA A 993 -5.15 3.26 -17.11
C ALA A 993 -5.16 2.41 -18.38
N ALA A 994 -6.08 1.45 -18.48
CA ALA A 994 -6.18 0.57 -19.62
C ALA A 994 -6.33 1.38 -20.92
N GLY A 995 -5.31 1.30 -21.79
CA GLY A 995 -5.25 1.95 -23.09
C GLY A 995 -4.58 1.04 -24.12
N VAL A 996 -5.36 0.08 -24.60
CA VAL A 996 -5.37 -0.59 -25.92
C VAL A 996 -4.12 -0.41 -26.81
N ASP A 997 -3.50 -1.56 -27.10
CA ASP A 997 -2.44 -1.84 -28.07
C ASP A 997 -2.50 -1.02 -29.38
N GLU A 998 -1.43 -0.25 -29.63
CA GLU A 998 -0.92 -0.08 -30.99
C GLU A 998 -0.07 -1.32 -31.37
N THR A 999 -0.69 -2.15 -32.19
CA THR A 999 -0.08 -2.93 -33.29
C THR A 999 0.90 -4.05 -32.94
N ALA A 1000 0.36 -5.26 -32.82
CA ALA A 1000 0.81 -6.45 -33.57
C ALA A 1000 -0.36 -7.42 -33.79
#